data_AF-A0A976Q359-F1
#
_entry.id   AF-A0A976Q359-F1
#
_cell.length_a   1.000
_cell.length_b   1.000
_cell.length_c   1.000
_cell.angle_alpha   90.00
_cell.angle_beta   90.00
_cell.angle_gamma   90.00
#
_symmetry.space_group_name_H-M   'P 1'
#
loop_
_entity.id
_entity.type
_entity.pdbx_description
1 polymer ?
#
loop_
_entity_poly.entity_id
_entity_poly.type
_entity_poly.pdbx_seq_one_letter_code
_entity_poly.pdbx_strand_id
1 'polypeptide(L)'
;MSITSLVPKKPPGFCGHLGVAVGRATTVNGGPDRPWDPPWCTSARPWPVETVLREGPDLPVVAADNGSGARAIVGHLDPLQRDALSPPWWRTARRRCALGLVAALLGLGGRAESRASAAKPIATMPVDEVRPGMKGTAYTVFSGTEPEPFAIEIIDVIPAYLPRQDLILFRALDPRLEHSGIVAGMSGSPIYIGDKLLGALAYGWRSNKDPIGGITPIANMLEIDKLPYRPEVVPGAVSRRARHGSAAWADEILGLGRSPLPPRQRANERPEAVGLEPLGVPLSVGGLGPAATGYISEALGLQPARGGGGQARRRPDNAGPAAKTWRPGDSVSVVLASGDSSVAPNGTVTWVGGATGQRMLAFGHPMSSLGPTNLPIADAQVHVIIPSRSRSIKLSSPRQVRGTMIQDRQPAIALRTSITAPTIPVMTTVVSGERRLDSRSYNHRIASSAAVTPDVLATLLIDALDEAAPDGVACTAVVQHDLAVTTSRGPRTVRLREETFFPRGIVPAAVARHRAIVLLGALMDNDLEIAQVRGVSQRATVQYGTPVERIEEVRLTSGEVRPGELVELAIVLRKPLGGTRTQAVKLRIPSDAADETVVVEVVGGDGARPYRPRPKTLDDLIDTIETTYPERSIVATVYRESEGLSTPQGLLSDLPDSVLETLTTRGATSKDIRFKNMSRRVIATPTLIAGKHRLKLDVLERRLID
;
A
#
# COMPACT_ATOMS: atom_id res chain seq x y z
N MET A 1 -31.49 33.03 21.59
CA MET A 1 -32.97 33.01 21.65
C MET A 1 -33.53 33.43 20.30
N SER A 2 -34.66 32.83 19.92
CA SER A 2 -35.55 33.10 18.76
C SER A 2 -34.99 33.37 17.37
N ILE A 3 -35.36 32.46 16.47
CA ILE A 3 -35.40 32.56 15.01
C ILE A 3 -36.78 33.06 14.59
N THR A 4 -36.88 33.87 13.52
CA THR A 4 -38.08 33.86 12.65
C THR A 4 -37.66 34.04 11.18
N SER A 5 -38.28 33.27 10.28
CA SER A 5 -38.03 33.25 8.82
C SER A 5 -39.13 33.97 8.04
N LEU A 6 -38.86 34.38 6.79
CA LEU A 6 -39.81 34.34 5.64
C LEU A 6 -39.19 34.84 4.31
N VAL A 7 -39.48 34.13 3.21
CA VAL A 7 -39.04 34.30 1.80
C VAL A 7 -40.07 33.52 0.92
N PRO A 8 -40.34 33.76 -0.39
CA PRO A 8 -40.02 34.88 -1.33
C PRO A 8 -41.26 35.48 -2.07
N LYS A 9 -41.04 36.47 -2.95
CA LYS A 9 -41.87 36.73 -4.16
C LYS A 9 -41.00 37.08 -5.40
N LYS A 10 -41.38 36.53 -6.57
CA LYS A 10 -41.08 36.98 -7.97
C LYS A 10 -42.23 37.93 -8.44
N PRO A 11 -42.33 38.51 -9.67
CA PRO A 11 -41.61 38.33 -10.97
C PRO A 11 -41.18 39.73 -11.56
N PRO A 12 -41.08 40.05 -12.89
CA PRO A 12 -41.17 39.27 -14.15
C PRO A 12 -40.00 39.47 -15.15
N GLY A 13 -40.12 38.86 -16.34
CA GLY A 13 -39.17 38.98 -17.46
C GLY A 13 -39.79 39.58 -18.73
N PHE A 14 -39.03 39.62 -19.83
CA PHE A 14 -39.47 40.10 -21.15
C PHE A 14 -38.83 39.26 -22.27
N CYS A 15 -39.57 39.08 -23.37
CA CYS A 15 -39.13 38.39 -24.60
C CYS A 15 -38.69 39.37 -25.69
N GLY A 16 -37.90 38.90 -26.67
CA GLY A 16 -37.62 39.65 -27.90
C GLY A 16 -36.72 38.90 -28.90
N HIS A 17 -37.30 38.39 -29.98
CA HIS A 17 -36.60 37.94 -31.20
C HIS A 17 -36.75 39.00 -32.30
N LEU A 18 -35.67 39.34 -33.03
CA LEU A 18 -35.56 39.36 -34.51
C LEU A 18 -34.25 40.07 -34.96
N GLY A 19 -33.82 39.88 -36.21
CA GLY A 19 -33.11 40.96 -36.95
C GLY A 19 -31.73 40.65 -37.54
N VAL A 20 -31.72 39.98 -38.69
CA VAL A 20 -30.61 39.78 -39.64
C VAL A 20 -29.83 41.06 -40.03
N ALA A 21 -28.51 40.95 -40.22
CA ALA A 21 -27.74 41.77 -41.19
C ALA A 21 -26.46 41.04 -41.67
N VAL A 22 -26.03 41.34 -42.91
CA VAL A 22 -25.00 40.62 -43.70
C VAL A 22 -23.69 41.42 -43.80
N GLY A 23 -22.51 40.76 -43.88
CA GLY A 23 -21.24 41.44 -44.19
C GLY A 23 -20.02 40.54 -44.50
N ARG A 24 -19.67 40.45 -45.79
CA ARG A 24 -18.43 39.94 -46.47
C ARG A 24 -17.20 39.62 -45.57
N ALA A 25 -16.51 38.47 -45.70
CA ALA A 25 -15.88 37.80 -46.86
C ALA A 25 -14.57 38.44 -47.38
N THR A 26 -13.45 37.77 -47.14
CA THR A 26 -12.20 37.80 -47.94
C THR A 26 -11.50 36.44 -47.87
N THR A 27 -11.30 35.82 -49.03
CA THR A 27 -10.38 34.69 -49.30
C THR A 27 -9.03 35.28 -49.79
N VAL A 28 -7.88 34.59 -49.93
CA VAL A 28 -7.56 33.51 -50.90
C VAL A 28 -6.10 32.99 -50.65
N ASN A 29 -5.90 31.66 -50.71
CA ASN A 29 -4.68 30.84 -51.01
C ASN A 29 -3.33 31.04 -50.26
N GLY A 30 -2.49 30.00 -50.10
CA GLY A 30 -2.60 28.59 -50.56
C GLY A 30 -1.52 27.65 -49.97
N GLY A 31 -1.72 26.33 -50.11
CA GLY A 31 -0.83 25.25 -49.62
C GLY A 31 0.27 24.84 -50.61
N PRO A 32 0.68 23.55 -50.74
CA PRO A 32 0.07 22.30 -50.24
C PRO A 32 0.94 21.64 -49.11
N ASP A 33 0.82 20.37 -48.69
CA ASP A 33 0.03 19.20 -49.14
C ASP A 33 -0.37 18.26 -47.95
N ARG A 34 -0.88 17.08 -48.31
CA ARG A 34 -1.55 15.99 -47.58
C ARG A 34 -0.98 15.40 -46.25
N PRO A 35 -1.88 15.07 -45.30
CA PRO A 35 -1.75 13.98 -44.33
C PRO A 35 -2.44 12.66 -44.78
N TRP A 36 -2.25 11.58 -44.03
CA TRP A 36 -2.90 10.26 -44.22
C TRP A 36 -4.11 10.06 -43.29
N ASP A 37 -5.19 9.45 -43.78
CA ASP A 37 -6.43 9.19 -43.05
C ASP A 37 -6.44 7.87 -42.23
N PRO A 38 -7.12 7.83 -41.08
CA PRO A 38 -7.70 6.62 -40.50
C PRO A 38 -9.22 6.50 -40.85
N PRO A 39 -9.74 5.32 -41.22
CA PRO A 39 -11.15 5.15 -41.59
C PRO A 39 -12.08 4.93 -40.39
N TRP A 40 -13.38 4.85 -40.70
CA TRP A 40 -14.55 4.42 -39.89
C TRP A 40 -15.05 5.33 -38.76
N CYS A 41 -15.98 6.25 -39.10
CA CYS A 41 -17.13 6.57 -38.23
C CYS A 41 -18.28 7.25 -38.99
N THR A 42 -19.25 6.48 -39.52
CA THR A 42 -20.53 7.02 -40.02
C THR A 42 -21.67 6.00 -39.89
N SER A 43 -22.53 6.16 -38.89
CA SER A 43 -23.96 6.45 -39.10
C SER A 43 -24.72 6.42 -37.76
N ALA A 44 -25.18 7.57 -37.28
CA ALA A 44 -26.15 7.67 -36.21
C ALA A 44 -27.45 8.27 -36.75
N ARG A 45 -28.59 7.60 -36.51
CA ARG A 45 -29.93 8.22 -36.50
C ARG A 45 -30.78 7.58 -35.39
N PRO A 46 -31.67 8.35 -34.73
CA PRO A 46 -32.32 7.94 -33.50
C PRO A 46 -33.65 7.20 -33.73
N TRP A 47 -34.03 6.37 -32.76
CA TRP A 47 -35.37 5.77 -32.68
C TRP A 47 -36.24 6.55 -31.68
N PRO A 48 -37.52 6.84 -32.01
CA PRO A 48 -38.45 7.53 -31.11
C PRO A 48 -39.11 6.58 -30.11
N VAL A 49 -39.61 7.16 -29.02
CA VAL A 49 -40.50 6.49 -28.05
C VAL A 49 -41.93 6.88 -28.39
N GLU A 50 -42.83 5.91 -28.54
CA GLU A 50 -44.26 6.16 -28.72
C GLU A 50 -45.12 5.13 -27.96
N THR A 51 -46.28 5.58 -27.48
CA THR A 51 -47.12 4.90 -26.49
C THR A 51 -48.49 4.58 -27.09
N VAL A 52 -48.89 3.31 -27.17
CA VAL A 52 -50.28 2.93 -27.53
C VAL A 52 -50.77 1.73 -26.71
N LEU A 53 -52.05 1.78 -26.34
CA LEU A 53 -52.81 0.81 -25.53
C LEU A 53 -53.40 -0.36 -26.37
N ARG A 54 -53.61 -1.52 -25.72
CA ARG A 54 -54.77 -2.44 -25.85
C ARG A 54 -54.61 -3.59 -24.83
N GLU A 55 -55.48 -3.68 -23.82
CA GLU A 55 -56.76 -4.44 -23.76
C GLU A 55 -56.58 -5.95 -23.49
N GLY A 56 -57.34 -6.48 -22.52
CA GLY A 56 -57.23 -7.84 -21.96
C GLY A 56 -58.04 -8.90 -22.73
N PRO A 57 -58.70 -9.89 -22.07
CA PRO A 57 -59.10 -9.98 -20.66
C PRO A 57 -58.10 -10.85 -19.83
N ASP A 58 -58.35 -11.46 -18.65
CA ASP A 58 -59.60 -11.69 -17.88
C ASP A 58 -59.36 -11.80 -16.35
N LEU A 59 -60.36 -12.32 -15.62
CA LEU A 59 -60.58 -12.30 -14.16
C LEU A 59 -60.68 -13.74 -13.56
N PRO A 60 -60.84 -13.96 -12.22
CA PRO A 60 -61.22 -12.99 -11.19
C PRO A 60 -60.41 -12.96 -9.87
N VAL A 61 -60.61 -11.85 -9.16
CA VAL A 61 -60.33 -11.65 -7.74
C VAL A 61 -61.57 -12.02 -6.91
N VAL A 62 -61.39 -12.58 -5.71
CA VAL A 62 -62.37 -12.49 -4.62
C VAL A 62 -61.75 -11.67 -3.50
N ALA A 63 -62.51 -10.68 -3.00
CA ALA A 63 -62.09 -9.77 -1.94
C ALA A 63 -62.98 -9.93 -0.69
N ALA A 64 -62.34 -9.81 0.48
CA ALA A 64 -62.90 -9.40 1.78
C ALA A 64 -61.67 -9.26 2.71
N ASP A 65 -61.10 -8.08 2.92
CA ASP A 65 -61.63 -6.90 3.62
C ASP A 65 -61.90 -7.14 5.12
N ASN A 66 -61.08 -6.52 5.97
CA ASN A 66 -61.56 -5.59 7.01
C ASN A 66 -60.43 -5.00 7.87
N GLY A 67 -60.51 -3.68 8.13
CA GLY A 67 -59.98 -3.03 9.35
C GLY A 67 -58.45 -2.88 9.46
N SER A 68 -57.78 -1.84 8.95
CA SER A 68 -57.82 -0.42 9.37
C SER A 68 -57.10 -0.07 10.69
N GLY A 69 -56.05 0.77 10.55
CA GLY A 69 -55.63 1.76 11.55
C GLY A 69 -54.49 1.35 12.49
N ALA A 70 -53.48 2.18 12.77
CA ALA A 70 -53.08 3.46 12.16
C ALA A 70 -51.57 3.69 12.36
N ARG A 71 -50.95 4.57 11.55
CA ARG A 71 -49.61 5.11 11.82
C ARG A 71 -49.68 6.16 12.94
N ALA A 72 -48.83 6.09 13.96
CA ALA A 72 -48.24 7.28 14.61
C ALA A 72 -47.08 6.96 15.59
N ILE A 73 -45.91 7.56 15.32
CA ILE A 73 -45.14 8.43 16.25
C ILE A 73 -44.59 7.83 17.57
N VAL A 74 -43.25 7.68 17.59
CA VAL A 74 -42.28 7.96 18.69
C VAL A 74 -42.32 7.13 19.99
N GLY A 75 -41.13 6.79 20.50
CA GLY A 75 -40.93 6.55 21.94
C GLY A 75 -39.76 5.61 22.29
N HIS A 76 -38.65 6.17 22.77
CA HIS A 76 -37.68 5.42 23.57
C HIS A 76 -38.33 5.06 24.92
N LEU A 77 -38.36 3.77 25.29
CA LEU A 77 -38.61 3.34 26.68
C LEU A 77 -37.73 2.13 27.07
N ASP A 78 -37.49 2.06 28.38
CA ASP A 78 -36.42 1.34 29.08
C ASP A 78 -36.75 -0.16 29.30
N PRO A 79 -35.79 -1.12 29.26
CA PRO A 79 -36.11 -2.55 29.38
C PRO A 79 -36.69 -3.00 30.73
N LEU A 80 -36.58 -2.18 31.78
CA LEU A 80 -36.92 -2.56 33.16
C LEU A 80 -38.41 -2.48 33.53
N GLN A 81 -39.30 -2.05 32.61
CA GLN A 81 -40.76 -1.96 32.87
C GLN A 81 -41.60 -3.11 32.29
N ARG A 82 -40.99 -4.13 31.65
CA ARG A 82 -41.75 -5.21 30.99
C ARG A 82 -42.21 -6.37 31.90
N ASP A 83 -41.66 -6.51 33.11
CA ASP A 83 -41.90 -7.70 33.95
C ASP A 83 -43.13 -7.61 34.89
N ALA A 84 -43.91 -6.51 34.85
CA ALA A 84 -45.03 -6.28 35.76
C ALA A 84 -46.38 -6.87 35.33
N LEU A 85 -46.51 -7.43 34.12
CA LEU A 85 -47.78 -7.93 33.56
C LEU A 85 -47.64 -9.33 32.93
N SER A 86 -47.57 -10.38 33.76
CA SER A 86 -47.72 -11.76 33.28
C SER A 86 -48.45 -12.66 34.32
N PRO A 87 -49.48 -13.45 33.92
CA PRO A 87 -50.30 -14.22 34.88
C PRO A 87 -49.57 -15.41 35.56
N PRO A 88 -50.09 -15.94 36.70
CA PRO A 88 -49.35 -16.86 37.56
C PRO A 88 -49.02 -18.24 36.98
N TRP A 89 -49.72 -18.68 35.93
CA TRP A 89 -49.60 -20.05 35.37
C TRP A 89 -48.32 -20.29 34.53
N TRP A 90 -47.60 -19.23 34.16
CA TRP A 90 -46.39 -19.32 33.33
C TRP A 90 -45.15 -19.86 34.08
N ARG A 91 -45.10 -19.72 35.41
CA ARG A 91 -43.90 -20.08 36.21
C ARG A 91 -43.73 -21.58 36.45
N THR A 92 -44.80 -22.38 36.34
CA THR A 92 -44.76 -23.85 36.50
C THR A 92 -44.39 -24.60 35.22
N ALA A 93 -44.68 -24.05 34.04
CA ALA A 93 -44.30 -24.67 32.75
C ALA A 93 -42.77 -24.71 32.55
N ARG A 94 -42.06 -23.63 32.92
CA ARG A 94 -40.59 -23.51 32.76
C ARG A 94 -39.78 -24.56 33.53
N ARG A 95 -40.27 -25.11 34.65
CA ARG A 95 -39.54 -26.12 35.45
C ARG A 95 -39.68 -27.55 34.92
N ARG A 96 -40.73 -27.89 34.17
CA ARG A 96 -40.89 -29.25 33.59
C ARG A 96 -40.19 -29.42 32.25
N CYS A 97 -40.08 -28.38 31.43
CA CYS A 97 -39.27 -28.44 30.19
C CYS A 97 -37.75 -28.50 30.46
N ALA A 98 -37.29 -27.96 31.60
CA ALA A 98 -35.87 -27.92 31.94
C ALA A 98 -35.25 -29.30 32.28
N LEU A 99 -36.01 -30.21 32.90
CA LEU A 99 -35.49 -31.56 33.21
C LEU A 99 -35.52 -32.50 31.99
N GLY A 100 -36.49 -32.36 31.09
CA GLY A 100 -36.59 -33.19 29.88
C GLY A 100 -35.40 -33.00 28.93
N LEU A 101 -34.91 -31.75 28.79
CA LEU A 101 -33.80 -31.45 27.88
C LEU A 101 -32.45 -32.00 28.38
N VAL A 102 -32.23 -32.06 29.69
CA VAL A 102 -30.96 -32.55 30.27
C VAL A 102 -30.82 -34.07 30.12
N ALA A 103 -31.92 -34.83 30.26
CA ALA A 103 -31.91 -36.28 30.02
C ALA A 103 -31.66 -36.63 28.54
N ALA A 104 -32.21 -35.86 27.61
CA ALA A 104 -31.97 -36.05 26.17
C ALA A 104 -30.51 -35.73 25.76
N LEU A 105 -29.84 -34.83 26.48
CA LEU A 105 -28.43 -34.46 26.23
C LEU A 105 -27.41 -35.46 26.82
N LEU A 106 -27.82 -36.32 27.76
CA LEU A 106 -26.95 -37.34 28.36
C LEU A 106 -27.03 -38.72 27.66
N GLY A 107 -28.09 -38.98 26.88
CA GLY A 107 -28.29 -40.24 26.15
C GLY A 107 -27.58 -40.35 24.80
N LEU A 108 -27.05 -39.25 24.26
CA LEU A 108 -26.36 -39.18 22.95
C LEU A 108 -24.83 -39.10 23.08
N GLY A 109 -24.28 -39.58 24.20
CA GLY A 109 -22.84 -39.69 24.47
C GLY A 109 -22.10 -40.73 23.63
N GLY A 110 -22.58 -41.03 22.42
CA GLY A 110 -21.82 -41.79 21.44
C GLY A 110 -20.61 -40.97 21.02
N ARG A 111 -19.41 -41.35 21.49
CA ARG A 111 -18.15 -40.82 20.95
C ARG A 111 -18.05 -41.23 19.49
N ALA A 112 -18.55 -40.36 18.61
CA ALA A 112 -18.08 -40.27 17.25
C ALA A 112 -16.62 -39.81 17.32
N GLU A 113 -15.71 -40.74 17.60
CA GLU A 113 -14.32 -40.59 17.23
C GLU A 113 -14.30 -40.41 15.72
N SER A 114 -14.24 -39.14 15.31
CA SER A 114 -13.73 -38.75 14.01
C SER A 114 -12.32 -39.33 13.91
N ARG A 115 -12.23 -40.57 13.43
CA ARG A 115 -11.02 -41.11 12.81
C ARG A 115 -10.79 -40.26 11.57
N ALA A 116 -10.19 -39.10 11.78
CA ALA A 116 -9.52 -38.35 10.74
C ALA A 116 -8.56 -39.34 10.09
N SER A 117 -8.94 -39.83 8.90
CA SER A 117 -8.10 -40.72 8.12
C SER A 117 -6.83 -39.94 7.86
N ALA A 118 -5.73 -40.33 8.53
CA ALA A 118 -4.47 -39.63 8.41
C ALA A 118 -4.10 -39.60 6.93
N ALA A 119 -4.00 -38.40 6.36
CA ALA A 119 -3.80 -38.22 4.93
C ALA A 119 -2.63 -39.10 4.47
N LYS A 120 -2.94 -40.09 3.62
CA LYS A 120 -1.96 -41.10 3.19
C LYS A 120 -0.75 -40.37 2.60
N PRO A 121 0.49 -40.65 3.06
CA PRO A 121 1.67 -39.94 2.55
C PRO A 121 1.72 -40.02 1.03
N ILE A 122 1.73 -38.85 0.38
CA ILE A 122 1.87 -38.77 -1.09
C ILE A 122 3.24 -39.35 -1.43
N ALA A 123 3.27 -40.40 -2.24
CA ALA A 123 4.52 -40.97 -2.73
C ALA A 123 5.27 -39.91 -3.55
N THR A 124 6.58 -39.82 -3.37
CA THR A 124 7.42 -38.86 -4.10
C THR A 124 8.37 -39.59 -5.05
N MET A 125 8.78 -38.91 -6.11
CA MET A 125 9.80 -39.38 -7.04
C MET A 125 11.11 -38.61 -6.79
N PRO A 126 12.24 -39.29 -6.49
CA PRO A 126 13.54 -38.64 -6.41
C PRO A 126 14.04 -38.28 -7.81
N VAL A 127 14.92 -37.28 -7.90
CA VAL A 127 15.46 -36.78 -9.17
C VAL A 127 16.24 -37.87 -9.93
N ASP A 128 16.96 -38.74 -9.20
CA ASP A 128 17.77 -39.82 -9.79
C ASP A 128 16.95 -40.90 -10.53
N GLU A 129 15.64 -41.00 -10.26
CA GLU A 129 14.74 -41.89 -11.03
C GLU A 129 14.28 -41.27 -12.36
N VAL A 130 14.46 -39.96 -12.56
CA VAL A 130 13.91 -39.20 -13.70
C VAL A 130 14.75 -39.44 -14.96
N ARG A 131 14.07 -39.60 -16.10
CA ARG A 131 14.72 -39.74 -17.42
C ARG A 131 14.01 -38.91 -18.50
N PRO A 132 14.74 -38.43 -19.52
CA PRO A 132 14.15 -37.89 -20.76
C PRO A 132 13.06 -38.81 -21.35
N GLY A 133 12.02 -38.21 -21.91
CA GLY A 133 10.88 -38.91 -22.54
C GLY A 133 9.85 -39.50 -21.56
N MET A 134 10.05 -39.38 -20.23
CA MET A 134 9.04 -39.76 -19.26
C MET A 134 7.80 -38.87 -19.39
N LYS A 135 6.61 -39.48 -19.42
CA LYS A 135 5.32 -38.77 -19.47
C LYS A 135 4.75 -38.60 -18.06
N GLY A 136 4.13 -37.44 -17.83
CA GLY A 136 3.54 -37.09 -16.56
C GLY A 136 2.23 -36.30 -16.67
N THR A 137 1.62 -36.07 -15.53
CA THR A 137 0.40 -35.27 -15.39
C THR A 137 0.66 -34.12 -14.42
N ALA A 138 0.38 -32.91 -14.86
CA ALA A 138 0.44 -31.71 -14.05
C ALA A 138 -0.97 -31.21 -13.73
N TYR A 139 -1.18 -30.53 -12.58
CA TYR A 139 -2.50 -30.00 -12.21
C TYR A 139 -2.50 -28.49 -12.00
N THR A 140 -3.43 -27.78 -12.63
CA THR A 140 -3.65 -26.34 -12.38
C THR A 140 -5.08 -25.93 -12.68
N VAL A 141 -5.57 -24.89 -12.01
CA VAL A 141 -6.86 -24.26 -12.37
C VAL A 141 -6.68 -23.42 -13.64
N PHE A 142 -7.37 -23.72 -14.75
CA PHE A 142 -7.39 -22.83 -15.92
C PHE A 142 -8.51 -21.79 -15.84
N SER A 143 -9.66 -22.15 -15.24
CA SER A 143 -10.76 -21.24 -14.90
C SER A 143 -11.52 -21.75 -13.67
N GLY A 144 -12.22 -20.87 -12.96
CA GLY A 144 -12.97 -21.21 -11.74
C GLY A 144 -12.07 -21.46 -10.54
N THR A 145 -12.28 -22.57 -9.83
CA THR A 145 -11.55 -22.94 -8.61
C THR A 145 -11.01 -24.37 -8.61
N GLU A 146 -11.41 -25.19 -9.59
CA GLU A 146 -11.10 -26.62 -9.63
C GLU A 146 -9.79 -26.89 -10.39
N PRO A 147 -8.85 -27.68 -9.83
CA PRO A 147 -7.65 -28.07 -10.54
C PRO A 147 -7.97 -29.05 -11.67
N GLU A 148 -7.43 -28.78 -12.85
CA GLU A 148 -7.57 -29.64 -14.02
C GLU A 148 -6.21 -30.28 -14.38
N PRO A 149 -6.19 -31.54 -14.83
CA PRO A 149 -4.97 -32.16 -15.33
C PRO A 149 -4.56 -31.58 -16.69
N PHE A 150 -3.25 -31.59 -16.94
CA PHE A 150 -2.66 -31.38 -18.26
C PHE A 150 -1.42 -32.28 -18.43
N ALA A 151 -1.19 -32.79 -19.65
CA ALA A 151 -0.11 -33.72 -19.93
C ALA A 151 1.24 -33.00 -20.07
N ILE A 152 2.31 -33.64 -19.61
CA ILE A 152 3.70 -33.16 -19.77
C ILE A 152 4.64 -34.29 -20.18
N GLU A 153 5.78 -33.93 -20.77
CA GLU A 153 6.89 -34.82 -21.10
C GLU A 153 8.20 -34.23 -20.57
N ILE A 154 8.99 -35.05 -19.89
CA ILE A 154 10.31 -34.67 -19.37
C ILE A 154 11.30 -34.57 -20.52
N ILE A 155 11.99 -33.43 -20.62
CA ILE A 155 13.03 -33.19 -21.62
C ILE A 155 14.38 -33.67 -21.09
N ASP A 156 14.81 -33.17 -19.93
CA ASP A 156 16.13 -33.45 -19.36
C ASP A 156 16.20 -33.04 -17.87
N VAL A 157 17.29 -33.38 -17.18
CA VAL A 157 17.61 -32.92 -15.83
C VAL A 157 18.88 -32.07 -15.86
N ILE A 158 18.79 -30.81 -15.43
CA ILE A 158 19.94 -29.92 -15.25
C ILE A 158 20.47 -30.08 -13.81
N PRO A 159 21.61 -30.75 -13.59
CA PRO A 159 22.19 -30.89 -12.27
C PRO A 159 22.75 -29.55 -11.76
N ALA A 160 22.70 -29.33 -10.45
CA ALA A 160 23.27 -28.17 -9.76
C ALA A 160 22.87 -26.79 -10.34
N TYR A 161 21.68 -26.69 -10.93
CA TYR A 161 21.11 -25.44 -11.47
C TYR A 161 21.11 -24.30 -10.42
N LEU A 162 20.88 -24.66 -9.16
CA LEU A 162 21.16 -23.83 -7.99
C LEU A 162 21.95 -24.65 -6.95
N PRO A 163 22.61 -24.01 -5.96
CA PRO A 163 23.35 -24.74 -4.92
C PRO A 163 22.46 -25.76 -4.19
N ARG A 164 22.79 -27.05 -4.33
CA ARG A 164 22.03 -28.20 -3.82
C ARG A 164 20.60 -28.35 -4.36
N GLN A 165 20.32 -27.82 -5.55
CA GLN A 165 19.04 -27.99 -6.22
C GLN A 165 19.25 -28.19 -7.73
N ASP A 166 18.83 -29.36 -8.19
CA ASP A 166 18.70 -29.67 -9.61
C ASP A 166 17.38 -29.10 -10.16
N LEU A 167 17.30 -29.01 -11.48
CA LEU A 167 16.10 -28.54 -12.17
C LEU A 167 15.74 -29.50 -13.29
N ILE A 168 14.48 -29.97 -13.30
CA ILE A 168 13.99 -30.88 -14.32
C ILE A 168 13.30 -30.06 -15.41
N LEU A 169 13.68 -30.21 -16.67
CA LEU A 169 13.00 -29.59 -17.80
C LEU A 169 11.82 -30.43 -18.27
N PHE A 170 10.71 -29.78 -18.61
CA PHE A 170 9.55 -30.44 -19.20
C PHE A 170 8.93 -29.60 -20.32
N ARG A 171 8.25 -30.27 -21.24
CA ARG A 171 7.35 -29.69 -22.24
C ARG A 171 5.91 -30.00 -21.82
N ALA A 172 5.02 -29.01 -21.84
CA ALA A 172 3.58 -29.29 -21.74
C ALA A 172 3.01 -29.71 -23.09
N LEU A 173 2.09 -30.67 -23.09
CA LEU A 173 1.49 -31.25 -24.29
C LEU A 173 0.00 -30.89 -24.46
N ASP A 174 -0.46 -29.86 -23.73
CA ASP A 174 -1.87 -29.45 -23.68
C ASP A 174 -2.16 -28.31 -24.67
N PRO A 175 -3.15 -28.43 -25.57
CA PRO A 175 -3.50 -27.40 -26.54
C PRO A 175 -3.82 -26.03 -25.93
N ARG A 176 -4.29 -25.96 -24.67
CA ARG A 176 -4.56 -24.68 -23.97
C ARG A 176 -3.28 -23.88 -23.72
N LEU A 177 -2.13 -24.54 -23.73
CA LEU A 177 -0.80 -23.97 -23.51
C LEU A 177 -0.05 -23.67 -24.81
N GLU A 178 -0.56 -24.05 -25.98
CA GLU A 178 0.09 -23.86 -27.28
C GLU A 178 0.37 -22.37 -27.59
N HIS A 179 -0.60 -21.48 -27.32
CA HIS A 179 -0.44 -20.04 -27.56
C HIS A 179 -0.09 -19.24 -26.30
N SER A 180 -0.33 -19.81 -25.11
CA SER A 180 -0.09 -19.11 -23.83
C SER A 180 1.27 -19.46 -23.21
N GLY A 181 1.89 -20.57 -23.61
CA GLY A 181 3.13 -21.07 -23.02
C GLY A 181 2.94 -21.44 -21.55
N ILE A 182 4.03 -21.41 -20.77
CA ILE A 182 3.95 -21.55 -19.32
C ILE A 182 3.55 -20.22 -18.68
N VAL A 183 2.39 -20.19 -18.01
CA VAL A 183 1.71 -18.97 -17.59
C VAL A 183 2.13 -18.52 -16.18
N ALA A 184 2.35 -17.22 -15.98
CA ALA A 184 2.55 -16.63 -14.66
C ALA A 184 1.32 -16.90 -13.76
N GLY A 185 1.54 -17.50 -12.58
CA GLY A 185 0.48 -17.99 -11.68
C GLY A 185 0.17 -19.50 -11.80
N MET A 186 0.77 -20.21 -12.75
CA MET A 186 0.90 -21.68 -12.70
C MET A 186 2.04 -22.14 -11.79
N SER A 187 2.88 -21.22 -11.30
CA SER A 187 3.93 -21.50 -10.32
C SER A 187 3.36 -22.26 -9.12
N GLY A 188 3.95 -23.42 -8.83
CA GLY A 188 3.50 -24.35 -7.81
C GLY A 188 2.55 -25.44 -8.30
N SER A 189 2.21 -25.50 -9.59
CA SER A 189 1.40 -26.60 -10.13
C SER A 189 2.13 -27.94 -9.93
N PRO A 190 1.55 -28.92 -9.21
CA PRO A 190 2.22 -30.19 -8.95
C PRO A 190 2.30 -31.03 -10.22
N ILE A 191 3.42 -31.71 -10.39
CA ILE A 191 3.70 -32.59 -11.51
C ILE A 191 3.95 -34.00 -10.98
N TYR A 192 3.28 -34.99 -11.57
CA TYR A 192 3.32 -36.39 -11.18
C TYR A 192 3.84 -37.27 -12.33
N ILE A 193 4.59 -38.32 -12.00
CA ILE A 193 4.94 -39.43 -12.90
C ILE A 193 4.29 -40.69 -12.32
N GLY A 194 3.25 -41.20 -12.98
CA GLY A 194 2.31 -42.12 -12.35
C GLY A 194 1.69 -41.50 -11.10
N ASP A 195 1.64 -42.26 -10.00
CA ASP A 195 1.11 -41.78 -8.70
C ASP A 195 2.17 -41.06 -7.84
N LYS A 196 3.42 -40.92 -8.30
CA LYS A 196 4.50 -40.25 -7.55
C LYS A 196 4.55 -38.75 -7.86
N LEU A 197 4.49 -37.90 -6.84
CA LEU A 197 4.73 -36.47 -6.96
C LEU A 197 6.21 -36.20 -7.22
N LEU A 198 6.52 -35.55 -8.34
CA LEU A 198 7.88 -35.21 -8.75
C LEU A 198 8.31 -33.83 -8.22
N GLY A 199 7.41 -32.84 -8.28
CA GLY A 199 7.75 -31.46 -7.93
C GLY A 199 6.72 -30.43 -8.34
N ALA A 200 7.13 -29.17 -8.31
CA ALA A 200 6.35 -28.01 -8.74
C ALA A 200 6.87 -27.44 -10.05
N LEU A 201 5.97 -27.18 -11.00
CA LEU A 201 6.19 -26.22 -12.08
C LEU A 201 6.58 -24.87 -11.47
N ALA A 202 7.78 -24.36 -11.77
CA ALA A 202 8.33 -23.20 -11.07
C ALA A 202 9.05 -22.19 -11.97
N TYR A 203 9.63 -22.65 -13.08
CA TYR A 203 10.47 -21.83 -13.95
C TYR A 203 9.96 -21.83 -15.40
N GLY A 204 10.33 -20.80 -16.16
CA GLY A 204 10.08 -20.72 -17.60
C GLY A 204 10.84 -19.56 -18.25
N TRP A 205 10.76 -19.46 -19.56
CA TRP A 205 11.36 -18.38 -20.34
C TRP A 205 10.33 -17.29 -20.68
N ARG A 206 10.79 -16.04 -20.84
CA ARG A 206 9.99 -14.98 -21.48
C ARG A 206 9.84 -15.27 -22.97
N SER A 207 8.69 -14.92 -23.54
CA SER A 207 8.45 -15.00 -24.98
C SER A 207 8.77 -16.36 -25.64
N ASN A 208 8.73 -17.46 -24.88
CA ASN A 208 8.98 -18.79 -25.42
C ASN A 208 7.89 -19.18 -26.44
N LYS A 209 8.27 -19.83 -27.52
CA LYS A 209 7.34 -20.35 -28.52
C LYS A 209 6.79 -21.72 -28.14
N ASP A 210 7.63 -22.55 -27.52
CA ASP A 210 7.23 -23.85 -27.01
C ASP A 210 6.81 -23.73 -25.54
N PRO A 211 5.82 -24.52 -25.06
CA PRO A 211 5.40 -24.53 -23.65
C PRO A 211 6.39 -25.34 -22.78
N ILE A 212 7.66 -24.91 -22.77
CA ILE A 212 8.74 -25.52 -21.97
C ILE A 212 8.90 -24.76 -20.65
N GLY A 213 8.97 -25.51 -19.56
CA GLY A 213 9.22 -25.00 -18.21
C GLY A 213 10.22 -25.82 -17.43
N GLY A 214 10.53 -25.36 -16.22
CA GLY A 214 11.37 -26.06 -15.25
C GLY A 214 10.61 -26.43 -13.98
N ILE A 215 10.87 -27.63 -13.47
CA ILE A 215 10.30 -28.18 -12.23
C ILE A 215 11.31 -28.01 -11.10
N THR A 216 10.85 -27.50 -9.97
CA THR A 216 11.53 -27.63 -8.67
C THR A 216 11.21 -29.00 -8.08
N PRO A 217 12.20 -29.87 -7.79
CA PRO A 217 11.94 -31.17 -7.19
C PRO A 217 11.27 -31.09 -5.82
N ILE A 218 10.33 -32.00 -5.55
CA ILE A 218 9.54 -32.00 -4.31
C ILE A 218 10.41 -32.14 -3.06
N ALA A 219 11.53 -32.87 -3.15
CA ALA A 219 12.47 -33.05 -2.05
C ALA A 219 12.98 -31.70 -1.51
N ASN A 220 13.41 -30.78 -2.39
CA ASN A 220 13.90 -29.47 -1.98
C ASN A 220 12.78 -28.60 -1.36
N MET A 221 11.52 -28.77 -1.81
CA MET A 221 10.38 -28.03 -1.25
C MET A 221 9.99 -28.55 0.15
N LEU A 222 10.06 -29.87 0.37
CA LEU A 222 9.74 -30.50 1.65
C LEU A 222 10.69 -30.08 2.78
N GLU A 223 11.93 -29.67 2.47
CA GLU A 223 12.83 -29.06 3.46
C GLU A 223 12.27 -27.76 4.06
N ILE A 224 11.50 -26.98 3.28
CA ILE A 224 10.87 -25.74 3.78
C ILE A 224 9.69 -26.03 4.71
N ASP A 225 8.97 -27.15 4.52
CA ASP A 225 7.89 -27.54 5.44
C ASP A 225 8.39 -27.88 6.86
N LYS A 226 9.64 -28.35 6.97
CA LYS A 226 10.29 -28.65 8.25
C LYS A 226 10.64 -27.39 9.05
N LEU A 227 10.69 -26.22 8.42
CA LEU A 227 11.04 -24.98 9.10
C LEU A 227 9.92 -24.54 10.07
N PRO A 228 10.28 -24.06 11.28
CA PRO A 228 9.29 -23.63 12.26
C PRO A 228 8.57 -22.35 11.81
N TYR A 229 7.37 -22.17 12.32
CA TYR A 229 6.72 -20.85 12.38
C TYR A 229 7.48 -19.99 13.38
N ARG A 230 7.82 -18.76 13.00
CA ARG A 230 8.61 -17.81 13.81
C ARG A 230 7.94 -16.43 13.83
N PRO A 231 6.80 -16.27 14.51
CA PRO A 231 6.09 -14.99 14.58
C PRO A 231 6.93 -13.88 15.19
N GLU A 232 7.87 -14.23 16.08
CA GLU A 232 8.84 -13.34 16.73
C GLU A 232 9.93 -12.81 15.78
N VAL A 233 10.20 -13.51 14.67
CA VAL A 233 11.09 -12.98 13.64
C VAL A 233 10.30 -12.04 12.75
N VAL A 234 10.41 -10.75 13.03
CA VAL A 234 9.98 -9.70 12.11
C VAL A 234 10.66 -9.94 10.75
N PRO A 235 9.92 -9.85 9.63
CA PRO A 235 10.50 -9.96 8.28
C PRO A 235 11.37 -8.75 7.92
N GLY A 236 12.52 -8.62 8.58
CA GLY A 236 13.61 -7.77 8.13
C GLY A 236 14.19 -8.32 6.83
N ALA A 237 14.64 -7.44 5.93
CA ALA A 237 15.10 -7.82 4.60
C ALA A 237 16.47 -8.55 4.63
N VAL A 238 16.48 -9.83 5.01
CA VAL A 238 17.71 -10.63 5.12
C VAL A 238 18.27 -10.97 3.72
N SER A 239 19.22 -10.15 3.29
CA SER A 239 20.23 -10.44 2.28
C SER A 239 19.76 -10.65 0.82
N ARG A 240 19.75 -9.55 0.07
CA ARG A 240 20.35 -9.51 -1.28
C ARG A 240 21.07 -8.17 -1.49
N ARG A 241 22.28 -8.06 -0.93
CA ARG A 241 23.11 -6.83 -0.84
C ARG A 241 22.35 -5.62 -0.32
N ALA A 242 22.34 -5.43 1.00
CA ALA A 242 22.10 -4.14 1.67
C ALA A 242 21.20 -3.13 0.91
N ARG A 243 19.94 -3.48 0.66
CA ARG A 243 18.91 -2.42 0.67
C ARG A 243 19.01 -1.83 2.08
N HIS A 244 19.36 -0.56 2.20
CA HIS A 244 19.71 0.08 3.47
C HIS A 244 18.46 0.28 4.37
N GLY A 245 17.79 -0.81 4.77
CA GLY A 245 16.49 -0.79 5.45
C GLY A 245 16.55 -0.21 6.86
N SER A 246 17.47 -0.72 7.69
CA SER A 246 17.61 -0.30 9.10
C SER A 246 18.03 1.17 9.29
N ALA A 247 18.47 1.86 8.22
CA ALA A 247 18.97 3.23 8.30
C ALA A 247 18.40 4.21 7.25
N ALA A 248 17.68 3.77 6.21
CA ALA A 248 17.11 4.70 5.23
C ALA A 248 16.08 5.66 5.86
N TRP A 249 15.24 5.15 6.76
CA TRP A 249 14.33 6.01 7.54
C TRP A 249 15.12 7.01 8.39
N ALA A 250 16.26 6.61 8.96
CA ALA A 250 17.11 7.48 9.77
C ALA A 250 17.78 8.57 8.92
N ASP A 251 18.16 8.31 7.67
CA ASP A 251 18.64 9.35 6.76
C ASP A 251 17.55 10.28 6.24
N GLU A 252 16.34 9.78 5.99
CA GLU A 252 15.21 10.59 5.53
C GLU A 252 14.69 11.49 6.68
N ILE A 253 14.57 10.95 7.89
CA ILE A 253 14.04 11.63 9.10
C ILE A 253 15.09 12.46 9.85
N LEU A 254 16.29 11.91 10.10
CA LEU A 254 17.34 12.56 10.90
C LEU A 254 18.40 13.26 10.02
N GLY A 255 18.39 13.03 8.70
CA GLY A 255 19.23 13.77 7.77
C GLY A 255 20.72 13.48 7.83
N LEU A 256 21.11 12.27 8.27
CA LEU A 256 22.49 11.92 8.60
C LEU A 256 23.43 11.79 7.39
N GLY A 257 22.89 11.76 6.17
CA GLY A 257 23.65 11.73 4.92
C GLY A 257 24.41 10.42 4.67
N ARG A 258 23.99 9.30 5.29
CA ARG A 258 24.72 8.03 5.31
C ARG A 258 24.38 7.09 4.15
N SER A 259 23.21 7.25 3.54
CA SER A 259 22.69 6.35 2.50
C SER A 259 22.43 7.10 1.18
N PRO A 260 23.20 6.84 0.10
CA PRO A 260 22.74 7.17 -1.24
C PRO A 260 21.53 6.29 -1.57
N LEU A 261 20.44 6.88 -2.08
CA LEU A 261 19.29 6.11 -2.56
C LEU A 261 19.74 5.23 -3.73
N PRO A 262 19.68 3.88 -3.64
CA PRO A 262 19.99 3.04 -4.78
C PRO A 262 18.96 3.28 -5.90
N PRO A 263 19.33 3.13 -7.19
CA PRO A 263 18.38 3.23 -8.28
C PRO A 263 17.21 2.26 -8.07
N ARG A 264 15.97 2.77 -8.12
CA ARG A 264 14.78 1.92 -8.20
C ARG A 264 14.84 1.20 -9.55
N GLN A 265 15.11 -0.11 -9.53
CA GLN A 265 15.03 -0.94 -10.73
C GLN A 265 13.56 -1.14 -11.08
N ARG A 266 13.12 -0.62 -12.23
CA ARG A 266 11.76 -0.93 -12.70
C ARG A 266 11.65 -2.43 -12.99
N ALA A 267 10.45 -2.99 -12.86
CA ALA A 267 10.21 -4.41 -13.16
C ALA A 267 10.62 -4.81 -14.60
N ASN A 268 10.60 -3.83 -15.52
CA ASN A 268 11.00 -3.97 -16.93
C ASN A 268 12.51 -3.73 -17.18
N GLU A 269 13.29 -3.29 -16.18
CA GLU A 269 14.72 -2.96 -16.30
C GLU A 269 15.65 -4.04 -15.69
N ARG A 270 15.09 -5.20 -15.29
CA ARG A 270 15.93 -6.37 -15.04
C ARG A 270 16.64 -6.71 -16.35
N PRO A 271 17.99 -6.83 -16.38
CA PRO A 271 18.69 -7.17 -17.62
C PRO A 271 18.11 -8.46 -18.20
N GLU A 272 17.95 -8.50 -19.52
CA GLU A 272 17.52 -9.70 -20.25
C GLU A 272 18.62 -10.76 -20.16
N ALA A 273 18.68 -11.45 -19.02
CA ALA A 273 19.33 -12.73 -18.92
C ALA A 273 18.56 -13.68 -19.87
N VAL A 274 19.15 -13.95 -21.03
CA VAL A 274 18.69 -14.99 -21.96
C VAL A 274 18.88 -16.33 -21.24
N GLY A 275 17.85 -16.75 -20.53
CA GLY A 275 17.94 -17.85 -19.59
C GLY A 275 16.62 -18.16 -18.91
N LEU A 276 16.60 -19.29 -18.22
CA LEU A 276 15.48 -19.75 -17.43
C LEU A 276 15.34 -18.86 -16.18
N GLU A 277 14.15 -18.34 -15.90
CA GLU A 277 13.88 -17.57 -14.67
C GLU A 277 12.69 -18.17 -13.90
N PRO A 278 12.60 -17.96 -12.56
CA PRO A 278 11.38 -18.23 -11.82
C PRO A 278 10.21 -17.53 -12.49
N LEU A 279 9.05 -18.18 -12.53
CA LEU A 279 7.87 -17.55 -13.12
C LEU A 279 7.51 -16.30 -12.32
N GLY A 280 7.21 -15.22 -13.05
CA GLY A 280 6.71 -13.99 -12.43
C GLY A 280 5.45 -14.31 -11.61
N VAL A 281 5.42 -13.87 -10.35
CA VAL A 281 4.21 -13.98 -9.53
C VAL A 281 3.24 -12.89 -9.96
N PRO A 282 2.06 -13.21 -10.54
CA PRO A 282 1.08 -12.21 -10.92
C PRO A 282 0.46 -11.60 -9.66
N LEU A 283 0.64 -10.29 -9.50
CA LEU A 283 0.02 -9.48 -8.46
C LEU A 283 -1.42 -9.17 -8.88
N SER A 284 -2.41 -9.91 -8.37
CA SER A 284 -3.82 -9.52 -8.59
C SER A 284 -4.08 -8.19 -7.91
N VAL A 285 -4.45 -7.21 -8.72
CA VAL A 285 -4.84 -5.87 -8.28
C VAL A 285 -6.28 -5.64 -8.73
N GLY A 286 -7.16 -5.39 -7.76
CA GLY A 286 -8.56 -5.03 -7.99
C GLY A 286 -8.94 -3.78 -7.21
N GLY A 287 -9.70 -2.89 -7.84
CA GLY A 287 -10.13 -1.61 -7.25
C GLY A 287 -9.15 -0.45 -7.41
N LEU A 288 -7.85 -0.70 -7.65
CA LEU A 288 -6.85 0.38 -7.75
C LEU A 288 -6.75 1.03 -9.15
N GLY A 289 -6.55 2.35 -9.17
CA GLY A 289 -6.20 3.20 -10.30
C GLY A 289 -4.77 3.00 -10.83
N PRO A 290 -4.44 3.56 -12.02
CA PRO A 290 -3.18 3.29 -12.73
C PRO A 290 -1.94 3.70 -11.93
N ALA A 291 -1.94 4.87 -11.30
CA ALA A 291 -0.82 5.39 -10.53
C ALA A 291 -0.48 4.48 -9.33
N ALA A 292 -1.50 4.10 -8.55
CA ALA A 292 -1.38 3.19 -7.42
C ALA A 292 -0.90 1.79 -7.86
N THR A 293 -1.45 1.25 -8.95
CA THR A 293 -1.03 -0.06 -9.50
C THR A 293 0.43 -0.05 -9.96
N GLY A 294 0.87 1.01 -10.62
CA GLY A 294 2.27 1.20 -11.03
C GLY A 294 3.20 1.26 -9.83
N TYR A 295 2.85 2.05 -8.81
CA TYR A 295 3.63 2.18 -7.58
C TYR A 295 3.83 0.82 -6.89
N ILE A 296 2.75 0.07 -6.59
CA ILE A 296 2.86 -1.19 -5.84
C ILE A 296 3.58 -2.28 -6.64
N SER A 297 3.44 -2.27 -7.98
CA SER A 297 4.19 -3.16 -8.87
C SER A 297 5.70 -2.90 -8.79
N GLU A 298 6.11 -1.63 -8.83
CA GLU A 298 7.53 -1.24 -8.73
C GLU A 298 8.09 -1.52 -7.34
N ALA A 299 7.35 -1.17 -6.27
CA ALA A 299 7.75 -1.36 -4.89
C ALA A 299 7.99 -2.84 -4.54
N LEU A 300 7.05 -3.72 -4.89
CA LEU A 300 7.16 -5.17 -4.66
C LEU A 300 8.04 -5.89 -5.71
N GLY A 301 8.31 -5.25 -6.85
CA GLY A 301 9.00 -5.87 -7.99
C GLY A 301 8.19 -7.00 -8.64
N LEU A 302 6.85 -6.92 -8.62
CA LEU A 302 5.90 -7.92 -9.10
C LEU A 302 5.09 -7.39 -10.29
N GLN A 303 4.73 -8.26 -11.24
CA GLN A 303 3.95 -7.88 -12.41
C GLN A 303 2.46 -7.75 -12.05
N PRO A 304 1.78 -6.62 -12.37
CA PRO A 304 0.39 -6.42 -12.03
C PRO A 304 -0.53 -7.17 -13.01
N ALA A 305 -1.48 -7.91 -12.45
CA ALA A 305 -2.60 -8.54 -13.15
C ALA A 305 -3.89 -7.87 -12.66
N ARG A 306 -4.49 -7.00 -13.48
CA ARG A 306 -5.67 -6.22 -13.09
C ARG A 306 -6.95 -7.05 -13.14
N GLY A 307 -7.19 -7.83 -12.09
CA GLY A 307 -8.39 -8.64 -11.90
C GLY A 307 -9.48 -7.90 -11.14
N GLY A 308 -10.73 -8.41 -11.16
CA GLY A 308 -11.82 -7.84 -10.37
C GLY A 308 -11.50 -7.83 -8.86
N GLY A 309 -11.98 -6.82 -8.13
CA GLY A 309 -11.86 -6.78 -6.68
C GLY A 309 -12.48 -8.02 -6.02
N GLY A 310 -11.76 -8.63 -5.07
CA GLY A 310 -12.12 -9.92 -4.46
C GLY A 310 -13.42 -9.98 -3.63
N GLN A 311 -14.22 -8.91 -3.61
CA GLN A 311 -15.58 -8.97 -3.09
C GLN A 311 -16.55 -9.38 -4.20
N ALA A 312 -16.85 -10.69 -4.26
CA ALA A 312 -18.17 -11.10 -4.71
C ALA A 312 -19.19 -10.30 -3.89
N ARG A 313 -20.09 -9.55 -4.56
CA ARG A 313 -21.18 -8.81 -3.90
C ARG A 313 -21.79 -9.74 -2.85
N ARG A 314 -21.70 -9.38 -1.56
CA ARG A 314 -22.23 -10.22 -0.47
C ARG A 314 -23.71 -10.49 -0.74
N ARG A 315 -24.02 -11.70 -1.21
CA ARG A 315 -25.35 -12.26 -1.03
C ARG A 315 -25.51 -12.47 0.48
N PRO A 316 -26.59 -11.99 1.12
CA PRO A 316 -26.78 -12.10 2.55
C PRO A 316 -27.19 -13.54 2.93
N ASP A 317 -26.27 -14.47 2.69
CA ASP A 317 -26.43 -15.88 2.97
C ASP A 317 -25.83 -16.11 4.36
N ASN A 318 -26.68 -16.32 5.38
CA ASN A 318 -26.26 -16.47 6.79
C ASN A 318 -25.46 -17.76 7.09
N ALA A 319 -24.99 -18.47 6.07
CA ALA A 319 -24.06 -19.56 6.22
C ALA A 319 -22.66 -19.01 6.54
N GLY A 320 -22.10 -19.46 7.66
CA GLY A 320 -20.66 -19.34 7.89
C GLY A 320 -19.89 -19.93 6.70
N PRO A 321 -18.70 -19.40 6.38
CA PRO A 321 -17.96 -19.80 5.19
C PRO A 321 -17.73 -21.31 5.16
N ALA A 322 -18.14 -21.96 4.07
CA ALA A 322 -17.93 -23.39 3.88
C ALA A 322 -16.46 -23.75 4.10
N ALA A 323 -16.21 -24.88 4.76
CA ALA A 323 -14.86 -25.41 4.94
C ALA A 323 -14.26 -25.74 3.57
N LYS A 324 -13.08 -25.18 3.26
CA LYS A 324 -12.35 -25.52 2.04
C LYS A 324 -11.38 -26.67 2.36
N THR A 325 -11.57 -27.80 1.70
CA THR A 325 -10.55 -28.85 1.60
C THR A 325 -9.56 -28.44 0.52
N TRP A 326 -8.32 -28.15 0.90
CA TRP A 326 -7.26 -27.81 -0.05
C TRP A 326 -6.73 -29.04 -0.76
N ARG A 327 -6.45 -28.91 -2.06
CA ARG A 327 -5.83 -29.97 -2.88
C ARG A 327 -4.57 -29.47 -3.59
N PRO A 328 -3.62 -30.36 -3.91
CA PRO A 328 -2.61 -30.09 -4.93
C PRO A 328 -3.27 -29.59 -6.22
N GLY A 329 -2.73 -28.53 -6.81
CA GLY A 329 -3.27 -27.84 -7.99
C GLY A 329 -4.25 -26.70 -7.71
N ASP A 330 -4.74 -26.54 -6.48
CA ASP A 330 -5.62 -25.41 -6.10
C ASP A 330 -4.89 -24.07 -6.27
N SER A 331 -5.61 -23.04 -6.74
CA SER A 331 -5.05 -21.68 -6.80
C SER A 331 -5.13 -20.98 -5.44
N VAL A 332 -4.04 -20.30 -5.06
CA VAL A 332 -3.84 -19.63 -3.76
C VAL A 332 -3.32 -18.21 -3.98
N SER A 333 -3.85 -17.27 -3.20
CA SER A 333 -3.38 -15.88 -3.15
C SER A 333 -2.71 -15.59 -1.81
N VAL A 334 -1.61 -14.83 -1.81
CA VAL A 334 -1.09 -14.15 -0.61
C VAL A 334 -1.77 -12.78 -0.55
N VAL A 335 -2.46 -12.44 0.54
CA VAL A 335 -3.28 -11.23 0.62
C VAL A 335 -2.52 -10.11 1.31
N LEU A 336 -2.11 -9.09 0.55
CA LEU A 336 -1.37 -7.93 1.07
C LEU A 336 -2.33 -6.78 1.44
N ALA A 337 -3.40 -6.61 0.66
CA ALA A 337 -4.55 -5.78 0.98
C ALA A 337 -5.86 -6.46 0.59
N SER A 338 -6.90 -6.24 1.40
CA SER A 338 -8.28 -6.68 1.16
C SER A 338 -9.26 -5.64 1.70
N GLY A 339 -10.48 -5.57 1.17
CA GLY A 339 -11.43 -4.50 1.51
C GLY A 339 -12.14 -4.00 0.26
N ASP A 340 -12.28 -2.69 0.14
CA ASP A 340 -12.86 -2.05 -1.07
C ASP A 340 -11.93 -2.15 -2.29
N SER A 341 -10.61 -2.23 -2.05
CA SER A 341 -9.63 -2.67 -3.04
C SER A 341 -8.83 -3.89 -2.52
N SER A 342 -8.18 -4.62 -3.42
CA SER A 342 -7.43 -5.84 -3.10
C SER A 342 -6.12 -5.91 -3.85
N VAL A 343 -5.05 -6.25 -3.12
CA VAL A 343 -3.69 -6.47 -3.65
C VAL A 343 -3.22 -7.84 -3.16
N ALA A 344 -3.05 -8.78 -4.08
CA ALA A 344 -2.73 -10.16 -3.71
C ALA A 344 -1.91 -10.90 -4.79
N PRO A 345 -0.62 -11.23 -4.57
CA PRO A 345 0.14 -12.15 -5.41
C PRO A 345 -0.51 -13.54 -5.45
N ASN A 346 -0.45 -14.23 -6.60
CA ASN A 346 -1.10 -15.54 -6.77
C ASN A 346 -0.15 -16.62 -7.31
N GLY A 347 -0.48 -17.86 -7.01
CA GLY A 347 0.11 -19.05 -7.62
C GLY A 347 -0.74 -20.28 -7.31
N THR A 348 -0.09 -21.43 -7.32
CA THR A 348 -0.74 -22.75 -7.19
C THR A 348 -0.15 -23.53 -6.01
N VAL A 349 -0.99 -24.30 -5.31
CA VAL A 349 -0.58 -25.21 -4.24
C VAL A 349 0.02 -26.48 -4.85
N THR A 350 1.25 -26.83 -4.46
CA THR A 350 1.95 -28.04 -4.92
C THR A 350 1.62 -29.24 -4.07
N TRP A 351 1.62 -29.06 -2.74
CA TRP A 351 1.52 -30.16 -1.81
C TRP A 351 0.67 -29.75 -0.62
N VAL A 352 -0.13 -30.68 -0.12
CA VAL A 352 -0.96 -30.56 1.07
C VAL A 352 -0.65 -31.75 1.97
N GLY A 353 -0.47 -31.50 3.26
CA GLY A 353 -0.13 -32.54 4.22
C GLY A 353 -0.29 -32.12 5.68
N GLY A 354 0.27 -32.94 6.57
CA GLY A 354 -0.13 -32.97 7.97
C GLY A 354 -1.43 -33.76 8.17
N ALA A 355 -1.71 -34.16 9.41
CA ALA A 355 -2.81 -35.08 9.74
C ALA A 355 -4.21 -34.60 9.31
N THR A 356 -4.41 -33.29 9.14
CA THR A 356 -5.69 -32.68 8.74
C THR A 356 -5.57 -31.79 7.49
N GLY A 357 -4.49 -31.93 6.71
CA GLY A 357 -4.22 -31.07 5.55
C GLY A 357 -3.85 -29.63 5.93
N GLN A 358 -3.35 -29.41 7.15
CA GLN A 358 -3.08 -28.09 7.71
C GLN A 358 -1.76 -27.44 7.25
N ARG A 359 -0.91 -28.20 6.57
CA ARG A 359 0.37 -27.75 6.00
C ARG A 359 0.27 -27.77 4.48
N MET A 360 0.77 -26.74 3.81
CA MET A 360 0.86 -26.73 2.34
C MET A 360 2.17 -26.10 1.86
N LEU A 361 2.59 -26.47 0.66
CA LEU A 361 3.69 -25.84 -0.08
C LEU A 361 3.17 -25.32 -1.42
N ALA A 362 3.69 -24.18 -1.87
CA ALA A 362 3.24 -23.53 -3.11
C ALA A 362 4.40 -22.84 -3.86
N PHE A 363 4.09 -22.35 -5.06
CA PHE A 363 4.95 -21.61 -6.01
C PHE A 363 6.13 -22.40 -6.61
N GLY A 364 6.80 -23.27 -5.85
CA GLY A 364 8.03 -23.93 -6.33
C GLY A 364 9.22 -22.98 -6.51
N HIS A 365 9.09 -21.74 -6.08
CA HIS A 365 10.13 -20.73 -5.99
C HIS A 365 9.71 -19.70 -4.92
N PRO A 366 10.62 -18.83 -4.42
CA PRO A 366 10.23 -17.75 -3.52
C PRO A 366 9.38 -16.71 -4.26
N MET A 367 8.45 -16.08 -3.52
CA MET A 367 7.68 -14.93 -3.98
C MET A 367 8.57 -13.69 -4.06
N SER A 368 9.15 -13.30 -2.93
CA SER A 368 10.05 -12.15 -2.80
C SER A 368 11.29 -12.46 -1.95
N SER A 369 11.47 -13.72 -1.52
CA SER A 369 12.53 -14.18 -0.62
C SER A 369 12.53 -13.49 0.75
N LEU A 370 11.34 -13.25 1.31
CA LEU A 370 11.16 -12.53 2.58
C LEU A 370 11.67 -13.31 3.82
N GLY A 371 11.99 -14.61 3.69
CA GLY A 371 12.43 -15.42 4.84
C GLY A 371 11.24 -15.89 5.67
N PRO A 372 11.28 -15.84 7.02
CA PRO A 372 10.11 -16.08 7.85
C PRO A 372 9.07 -14.98 7.64
N THR A 373 7.79 -15.32 7.57
CA THR A 373 6.70 -14.38 7.25
C THR A 373 5.44 -14.63 8.06
N ASN A 374 4.57 -13.62 8.15
CA ASN A 374 3.25 -13.70 8.77
C ASN A 374 2.15 -13.17 7.81
N LEU A 375 2.24 -13.47 6.50
CA LEU A 375 1.30 -12.90 5.51
C LEU A 375 0.01 -13.75 5.40
N PRO A 376 -1.19 -13.15 5.36
CA PRO A 376 -2.43 -13.91 5.16
C PRO A 376 -2.45 -14.60 3.80
N ILE A 377 -3.08 -15.79 3.70
CA ILE A 377 -3.39 -16.44 2.42
C ILE A 377 -4.88 -16.64 2.23
N ALA A 378 -5.34 -16.67 0.98
CA ALA A 378 -6.72 -16.91 0.59
C ALA A 378 -6.86 -17.94 -0.54
N ASP A 379 -8.03 -18.57 -0.64
CA ASP A 379 -8.42 -19.26 -1.87
C ASP A 379 -8.61 -18.26 -3.02
N ALA A 380 -8.24 -18.65 -4.24
CA ALA A 380 -8.33 -17.78 -5.42
C ALA A 380 -9.36 -18.31 -6.42
N GLN A 381 -10.11 -17.41 -7.05
CA GLN A 381 -10.87 -17.70 -8.27
C GLN A 381 -10.04 -17.27 -9.48
N VAL A 382 -9.82 -18.19 -10.41
CA VAL A 382 -9.28 -17.87 -11.74
C VAL A 382 -10.43 -17.48 -12.65
N HIS A 383 -10.32 -16.34 -13.33
CA HIS A 383 -11.31 -15.92 -14.32
C HIS A 383 -10.94 -16.45 -15.70
N VAL A 384 -9.70 -16.20 -16.11
CA VAL A 384 -9.17 -16.53 -17.44
C VAL A 384 -7.65 -16.50 -17.44
N ILE A 385 -7.03 -17.15 -18.42
CA ILE A 385 -5.62 -16.96 -18.77
C ILE A 385 -5.55 -15.95 -19.92
N ILE A 386 -4.75 -14.90 -19.76
CA ILE A 386 -4.47 -13.94 -20.83
C ILE A 386 -3.16 -14.35 -21.51
N PRO A 387 -3.20 -14.86 -22.76
CA PRO A 387 -1.98 -15.14 -23.53
C PRO A 387 -1.30 -13.82 -23.91
N SER A 388 0.03 -13.78 -23.86
CA SER A 388 0.80 -12.59 -24.21
C SER A 388 2.19 -12.93 -24.73
N ARG A 389 2.63 -12.20 -25.76
CA ARG A 389 3.97 -12.32 -26.34
C ARG A 389 5.10 -11.93 -25.36
N SER A 390 4.82 -11.09 -24.35
CA SER A 390 5.81 -10.74 -23.32
C SER A 390 5.80 -11.76 -22.18
N ARG A 391 4.64 -11.91 -21.52
CA ARG A 391 4.41 -12.89 -20.45
C ARG A 391 2.92 -13.10 -20.23
N SER A 392 2.42 -14.30 -20.54
CA SER A 392 1.05 -14.72 -20.25
C SER A 392 0.77 -14.75 -18.74
N ILE A 393 -0.43 -14.35 -18.32
CA ILE A 393 -0.82 -14.25 -16.90
C ILE A 393 -2.13 -15.00 -16.61
N LYS A 394 -2.20 -15.65 -15.43
CA LYS A 394 -3.45 -16.12 -14.83
C LYS A 394 -4.15 -14.92 -14.19
N LEU A 395 -5.32 -14.55 -14.70
CA LEU A 395 -6.12 -13.45 -14.14
C LEU A 395 -7.04 -14.01 -13.06
N SER A 396 -6.77 -13.68 -11.80
CA SER A 396 -7.51 -14.19 -10.65
C SER A 396 -7.95 -13.10 -9.67
N SER A 397 -8.89 -13.44 -8.80
CA SER A 397 -9.25 -12.64 -7.62
C SER A 397 -9.08 -13.49 -6.35
N PRO A 398 -8.53 -12.91 -5.26
CA PRO A 398 -8.58 -13.55 -3.95
C PRO A 398 -10.04 -13.65 -3.50
N ARG A 399 -10.38 -14.72 -2.77
CA ARG A 399 -11.70 -14.95 -2.18
C ARG A 399 -11.60 -14.77 -0.67
N GLN A 400 -11.37 -15.84 0.09
CA GLN A 400 -11.42 -15.79 1.55
C GLN A 400 -10.10 -16.15 2.21
N VAL A 401 -9.68 -15.32 3.19
CA VAL A 401 -8.50 -15.59 4.01
C VAL A 401 -8.69 -16.87 4.83
N ARG A 402 -7.78 -17.84 4.64
CA ARG A 402 -7.86 -19.23 5.12
C ARG A 402 -6.48 -19.78 5.54
N GLY A 403 -5.64 -18.92 6.14
CA GLY A 403 -4.35 -19.31 6.71
C GLY A 403 -3.29 -18.22 6.65
N THR A 404 -2.04 -18.64 6.85
CA THR A 404 -0.84 -17.80 6.86
C THR A 404 0.27 -18.42 6.01
N MET A 405 0.99 -17.60 5.25
CA MET A 405 2.30 -17.93 4.66
C MET A 405 3.38 -17.69 5.73
N ILE A 406 4.08 -18.76 6.12
CA ILE A 406 5.02 -18.77 7.25
C ILE A 406 6.50 -18.68 6.84
N GLN A 407 6.82 -19.06 5.60
CA GLN A 407 8.16 -18.97 5.02
C GLN A 407 8.03 -18.61 3.54
N ASP A 408 8.93 -17.77 3.05
CA ASP A 408 9.16 -17.42 1.65
C ASP A 408 10.66 -17.54 1.35
N ARG A 409 11.07 -18.66 0.75
CA ARG A 409 12.48 -19.04 0.57
C ARG A 409 12.69 -19.74 -0.76
N GLN A 410 13.94 -19.80 -1.23
CA GLN A 410 14.30 -20.84 -2.18
C GLN A 410 14.16 -22.22 -1.48
N PRO A 411 13.35 -23.17 -1.99
CA PRO A 411 12.67 -23.19 -3.29
C PRO A 411 11.12 -23.20 -3.21
N ALA A 412 10.50 -22.70 -2.14
CA ALA A 412 9.04 -22.73 -1.98
C ALA A 412 8.55 -21.69 -0.97
N ILE A 413 7.26 -21.34 -1.07
CA ILE A 413 6.54 -20.74 0.05
C ILE A 413 5.85 -21.84 0.88
N ALA A 414 5.94 -21.77 2.21
CA ALA A 414 5.28 -22.70 3.12
C ALA A 414 4.10 -22.05 3.82
N LEU A 415 3.00 -22.78 3.87
CA LEU A 415 1.67 -22.29 4.25
C LEU A 415 1.09 -23.11 5.40
N ARG A 416 0.30 -22.45 6.26
CA ARG A 416 -0.39 -23.06 7.40
C ARG A 416 -1.83 -22.57 7.45
N THR A 417 -2.79 -23.48 7.31
CA THR A 417 -4.23 -23.14 7.43
C THR A 417 -4.69 -23.03 8.88
N SER A 418 -3.93 -23.63 9.81
CA SER A 418 -4.18 -23.59 11.26
C SER A 418 -3.69 -22.31 11.96
N ILE A 419 -3.15 -21.33 11.21
CA ILE A 419 -2.58 -20.09 11.76
C ILE A 419 -3.25 -18.91 11.05
N THR A 420 -3.73 -17.95 11.83
CA THR A 420 -4.34 -16.70 11.32
C THR A 420 -3.33 -15.56 11.40
N ALA A 421 -3.04 -14.95 10.26
CA ALA A 421 -2.11 -13.84 10.15
C ALA A 421 -2.69 -12.53 10.76
N PRO A 422 -1.88 -11.73 11.48
CA PRO A 422 -2.29 -10.41 11.92
C PRO A 422 -2.47 -9.47 10.71
N THR A 423 -3.53 -8.67 10.76
CA THR A 423 -3.86 -7.66 9.73
C THR A 423 -4.20 -6.33 10.38
N ILE A 424 -3.70 -5.25 9.79
CA ILE A 424 -3.90 -3.88 10.26
C ILE A 424 -5.14 -3.32 9.55
N PRO A 425 -6.18 -2.87 10.29
CA PRO A 425 -7.30 -2.16 9.69
C PRO A 425 -6.85 -0.76 9.24
N VAL A 426 -7.23 -0.37 8.04
CA VAL A 426 -6.98 0.95 7.47
C VAL A 426 -8.30 1.57 7.02
N MET A 427 -8.55 2.81 7.43
CA MET A 427 -9.64 3.64 6.90
C MET A 427 -9.03 4.78 6.10
N THR A 428 -9.44 4.94 4.84
CA THR A 428 -8.99 6.04 3.98
C THR A 428 -10.21 6.85 3.54
N THR A 429 -10.43 8.00 4.16
CA THR A 429 -11.44 8.98 3.75
C THR A 429 -10.80 10.01 2.82
N VAL A 430 -11.43 10.27 1.67
CA VAL A 430 -11.01 11.35 0.77
C VAL A 430 -12.12 12.33 0.46
N VAL A 431 -11.77 13.61 0.45
CA VAL A 431 -12.62 14.74 0.06
C VAL A 431 -12.01 15.36 -1.20
N SER A 432 -12.76 15.36 -2.30
CA SER A 432 -12.30 15.93 -3.58
C SER A 432 -12.24 17.45 -3.54
N GLY A 433 -11.42 18.03 -4.42
CA GLY A 433 -11.40 19.47 -4.68
C GLY A 433 -12.65 19.98 -5.40
N GLU A 434 -13.39 19.10 -6.08
CA GLU A 434 -14.68 19.44 -6.70
C GLU A 434 -15.80 19.35 -5.66
N ARG A 435 -16.36 20.51 -5.29
CA ARG A 435 -17.35 20.64 -4.19
C ARG A 435 -18.67 19.91 -4.43
N ARG A 436 -18.94 19.46 -5.67
CA ARG A 436 -20.12 18.65 -6.01
C ARG A 436 -19.93 17.14 -5.80
N LEU A 437 -18.71 16.68 -5.52
CA LEU A 437 -18.44 15.26 -5.25
C LEU A 437 -18.48 14.98 -3.74
N ASP A 438 -19.28 14.00 -3.34
CA ASP A 438 -19.34 13.53 -1.96
C ASP A 438 -17.99 12.95 -1.50
N SER A 439 -17.70 13.08 -0.21
CA SER A 439 -16.54 12.43 0.41
C SER A 439 -16.67 10.91 0.34
N ARG A 440 -15.63 10.23 -0.15
CA ARG A 440 -15.56 8.77 -0.22
C ARG A 440 -14.77 8.23 0.96
N SER A 441 -15.08 7.02 1.42
CA SER A 441 -14.34 6.37 2.51
C SER A 441 -14.17 4.90 2.24
N TYR A 442 -12.93 4.44 2.32
CA TYR A 442 -12.52 3.08 1.97
C TYR A 442 -12.00 2.34 3.20
N ASN A 443 -12.50 1.11 3.34
CA ASN A 443 -12.16 0.19 4.41
C ASN A 443 -11.23 -0.89 3.86
N HIS A 444 -10.07 -1.04 4.49
CA HIS A 444 -9.10 -2.06 4.14
C HIS A 444 -8.59 -2.81 5.36
N ARG A 445 -8.13 -4.05 5.13
CA ARG A 445 -7.27 -4.80 6.03
C ARG A 445 -6.01 -5.14 5.25
N ILE A 446 -4.88 -4.64 5.72
CA ILE A 446 -3.57 -4.85 5.10
C ILE A 446 -2.74 -5.85 5.93
N ALA A 447 -1.87 -6.61 5.28
CA ALA A 447 -0.98 -7.54 5.96
C ALA A 447 -0.01 -6.81 6.88
N SER A 448 0.33 -7.41 8.04
CA SER A 448 1.33 -6.87 8.96
C SER A 448 2.71 -7.49 8.69
N SER A 449 3.58 -6.73 8.01
CA SER A 449 4.96 -7.11 7.69
C SER A 449 5.77 -5.86 7.31
N ALA A 450 6.89 -5.62 7.98
CA ALA A 450 7.78 -4.48 7.74
C ALA A 450 8.10 -4.25 6.25
N ALA A 451 8.40 -5.33 5.53
CA ALA A 451 8.74 -5.31 4.09
C ALA A 451 7.56 -5.06 3.12
N VAL A 452 6.32 -4.86 3.60
CA VAL A 452 5.11 -4.76 2.75
C VAL A 452 4.14 -3.67 3.22
N THR A 453 3.88 -3.57 4.52
CA THR A 453 2.83 -2.70 5.07
C THR A 453 2.99 -1.21 4.69
N PRO A 454 4.20 -0.60 4.71
CA PRO A 454 4.37 0.80 4.33
C PRO A 454 4.01 1.07 2.87
N ASP A 455 4.47 0.23 1.94
CA ASP A 455 4.19 0.39 0.50
C ASP A 455 2.72 0.13 0.16
N VAL A 456 2.07 -0.81 0.84
CA VAL A 456 0.63 -1.01 0.71
C VAL A 456 -0.15 0.20 1.24
N LEU A 457 0.22 0.76 2.40
CA LEU A 457 -0.41 1.97 2.93
C LEU A 457 -0.21 3.17 1.99
N ALA A 458 0.99 3.33 1.42
CA ALA A 458 1.27 4.35 0.40
C ALA A 458 0.36 4.18 -0.81
N THR A 459 0.22 2.94 -1.30
CA THR A 459 -0.61 2.59 -2.45
C THR A 459 -2.08 2.98 -2.25
N LEU A 460 -2.66 2.69 -1.09
CA LEU A 460 -4.05 3.04 -0.77
C LEU A 460 -4.28 4.55 -0.72
N LEU A 461 -3.30 5.31 -0.20
CA LEU A 461 -3.38 6.77 -0.19
C LEU A 461 -3.19 7.39 -1.58
N ILE A 462 -2.24 6.87 -2.38
CA ILE A 462 -2.04 7.27 -3.77
C ILE A 462 -3.33 7.09 -4.55
N ASP A 463 -3.99 5.94 -4.39
CA ASP A 463 -5.24 5.60 -5.06
C ASP A 463 -6.36 6.60 -4.74
N ALA A 464 -6.61 6.84 -3.45
CA ALA A 464 -7.62 7.79 -3.00
C ALA A 464 -7.33 9.23 -3.43
N LEU A 465 -6.06 9.65 -3.45
CA LEU A 465 -5.66 10.98 -3.91
C LEU A 465 -5.81 11.14 -5.44
N ASP A 466 -5.42 10.13 -6.22
CA ASP A 466 -5.53 10.12 -7.69
C ASP A 466 -7.01 10.17 -8.12
N GLU A 467 -7.87 9.40 -7.44
CA GLU A 467 -9.33 9.45 -7.61
C GLU A 467 -9.94 10.83 -7.30
N ALA A 468 -9.41 11.52 -6.29
CA ALA A 468 -9.93 12.81 -5.83
C ALA A 468 -9.39 14.03 -6.60
N ALA A 469 -8.35 13.83 -7.43
CA ALA A 469 -7.67 14.85 -8.23
C ALA A 469 -7.33 14.36 -9.66
N PRO A 470 -8.27 13.78 -10.43
CA PRO A 470 -7.96 13.00 -11.64
C PRO A 470 -7.47 13.85 -12.82
N ASP A 471 -7.70 15.17 -12.81
CA ASP A 471 -7.54 16.04 -13.97
C ASP A 471 -6.07 16.40 -14.31
N GLY A 472 -5.10 15.89 -13.52
CA GLY A 472 -3.67 16.16 -13.73
C GLY A 472 -3.24 17.63 -13.54
N VAL A 473 -4.14 18.46 -13.00
CA VAL A 473 -3.92 19.90 -12.76
C VAL A 473 -3.14 20.17 -11.48
N ALA A 474 -2.81 21.44 -11.22
CA ALA A 474 -2.20 21.85 -9.97
C ALA A 474 -3.19 21.74 -8.79
N CYS A 475 -2.83 20.98 -7.77
CA CYS A 475 -3.63 20.80 -6.56
C CYS A 475 -2.75 20.75 -5.31
N THR A 476 -3.38 20.91 -4.14
CA THR A 476 -2.77 20.71 -2.82
C THR A 476 -3.56 19.63 -2.10
N ALA A 477 -2.87 18.63 -1.56
CA ALA A 477 -3.49 17.62 -0.69
C ALA A 477 -3.11 17.90 0.76
N VAL A 478 -4.12 18.10 1.62
CA VAL A 478 -3.98 18.09 3.07
C VAL A 478 -4.34 16.70 3.56
N VAL A 479 -3.37 15.94 4.04
CA VAL A 479 -3.58 14.59 4.58
C VAL A 479 -3.38 14.61 6.09
N GLN A 480 -4.35 14.07 6.82
CA GLN A 480 -4.25 13.79 8.25
C GLN A 480 -4.13 12.27 8.44
N HIS A 481 -3.18 11.86 9.27
CA HIS A 481 -2.89 10.47 9.58
C HIS A 481 -3.00 10.26 11.09
N ASP A 482 -3.88 9.37 11.52
CA ASP A 482 -3.90 8.85 12.90
C ASP A 482 -3.38 7.40 12.89
N LEU A 483 -2.24 7.15 13.51
CA LEU A 483 -1.67 5.80 13.67
C LEU A 483 -1.90 5.33 15.10
N ALA A 484 -2.78 4.34 15.29
CA ALA A 484 -2.98 3.69 16.57
C ALA A 484 -1.90 2.63 16.77
N VAL A 485 -1.00 2.86 17.73
CA VAL A 485 0.17 1.99 18.00
C VAL A 485 0.21 1.55 19.46
N THR A 486 1.02 0.55 19.76
CA THR A 486 1.40 0.14 21.12
C THR A 486 2.91 -0.03 21.15
N THR A 487 3.56 0.67 22.08
CA THR A 487 5.00 0.53 22.40
C THR A 487 5.13 -0.12 23.79
N SER A 488 6.37 -0.33 24.26
CA SER A 488 6.69 -0.74 25.62
C SER A 488 6.19 0.24 26.70
N ARG A 489 6.00 1.53 26.36
CA ARG A 489 5.36 2.52 27.24
C ARG A 489 3.84 2.45 27.23
N GLY A 490 3.23 1.68 26.32
CA GLY A 490 1.79 1.45 26.24
C GLY A 490 1.13 1.91 24.92
N PRO A 491 -0.21 1.95 24.88
CA PRO A 491 -0.95 2.35 23.69
C PRO A 491 -0.94 3.89 23.50
N ARG A 492 -0.49 4.36 22.33
CA ARG A 492 -0.61 5.77 21.90
C ARG A 492 -1.24 5.91 20.51
N THR A 493 -1.71 7.11 20.19
CA THR A 493 -2.15 7.47 18.84
C THR A 493 -1.26 8.60 18.34
N VAL A 494 -0.47 8.32 17.31
CA VAL A 494 0.40 9.31 16.66
C VAL A 494 -0.45 10.10 15.66
N ARG A 495 -0.35 11.44 15.68
CA ARG A 495 -1.13 12.30 14.78
C ARG A 495 -0.22 13.14 13.90
N LEU A 496 -0.24 12.87 12.60
CA LEU A 496 0.57 13.59 11.62
C LEU A 496 -0.34 14.31 10.63
N ARG A 497 -0.04 15.58 10.35
CA ARG A 497 -0.66 16.35 9.28
C ARG A 497 0.42 16.69 8.26
N GLU A 498 0.06 16.58 6.98
CA GLU A 498 0.93 16.78 5.84
C GLU A 498 0.19 17.57 4.75
N GLU A 499 0.76 18.66 4.27
CA GLU A 499 0.21 19.52 3.20
C GLU A 499 1.17 19.58 2.00
N THR A 500 0.86 18.81 0.96
CA THR A 500 1.73 18.62 -0.20
C THR A 500 1.14 19.31 -1.44
N PHE A 501 1.92 20.19 -2.08
CA PHE A 501 1.55 20.79 -3.37
C PHE A 501 2.03 19.93 -4.55
N PHE A 502 1.10 19.64 -5.46
CA PHE A 502 1.30 18.84 -6.66
C PHE A 502 1.10 19.73 -7.89
N PRO A 503 2.17 20.07 -8.65
CA PRO A 503 2.05 21.01 -9.77
C PRO A 503 1.35 20.45 -11.01
N ARG A 504 1.26 19.13 -11.15
CA ARG A 504 0.75 18.41 -12.34
C ARG A 504 0.10 17.08 -11.96
N GLY A 505 -0.89 17.12 -11.05
CA GLY A 505 -1.50 15.91 -10.49
C GLY A 505 -0.62 15.18 -9.47
N ILE A 506 -1.19 14.15 -8.84
CA ILE A 506 -0.60 13.41 -7.74
C ILE A 506 0.68 12.69 -8.17
N VAL A 507 1.75 12.82 -7.38
CA VAL A 507 3.04 12.17 -7.63
C VAL A 507 3.26 11.05 -6.61
N PRO A 508 3.17 9.76 -7.01
CA PRO A 508 3.30 8.61 -6.11
C PRO A 508 4.56 8.63 -5.23
N ALA A 509 5.71 9.00 -5.81
CA ALA A 509 6.99 9.06 -5.11
C ALA A 509 7.13 10.25 -4.12
N ALA A 510 6.19 11.19 -4.12
CA ALA A 510 6.06 12.22 -3.08
C ALA A 510 5.12 11.73 -1.98
N VAL A 511 3.97 11.13 -2.33
CA VAL A 511 3.04 10.52 -1.35
C VAL A 511 3.74 9.45 -0.51
N ALA A 512 4.53 8.58 -1.13
CA ALA A 512 5.29 7.54 -0.43
C ALA A 512 6.34 8.06 0.57
N ARG A 513 6.70 9.35 0.50
CA ARG A 513 7.60 10.01 1.47
C ARG A 513 6.87 10.73 2.60
N HIS A 514 5.53 10.64 2.65
CA HIS A 514 4.78 11.20 3.76
C HIS A 514 5.31 10.62 5.09
N ARG A 515 5.50 11.50 6.07
CA ARG A 515 6.03 11.19 7.42
C ARG A 515 5.31 10.00 8.04
N ALA A 516 4.00 9.87 7.84
CA ALA A 516 3.22 8.74 8.34
C ALA A 516 3.62 7.38 7.75
N ILE A 517 4.02 7.34 6.48
CA ILE A 517 4.47 6.11 5.79
C ILE A 517 5.91 5.78 6.20
N VAL A 518 6.77 6.78 6.29
CA VAL A 518 8.16 6.60 6.77
C VAL A 518 8.18 6.19 8.24
N LEU A 519 7.33 6.79 9.08
CA LEU A 519 7.10 6.39 10.47
C LEU A 519 6.59 4.95 10.56
N LEU A 520 5.64 4.55 9.72
CA LEU A 520 5.14 3.17 9.72
C LEU A 520 6.26 2.17 9.40
N GLY A 521 7.13 2.48 8.44
CA GLY A 521 8.35 1.70 8.20
C GLY A 521 9.23 1.62 9.44
N ALA A 522 9.56 2.77 10.05
CA ALA A 522 10.40 2.83 11.24
C ALA A 522 9.77 2.11 12.46
N LEU A 523 8.45 2.16 12.67
CA LEU A 523 7.75 1.45 13.75
C LEU A 523 7.86 -0.08 13.63
N MET A 524 8.04 -0.58 12.41
CA MET A 524 8.07 -2.01 12.10
C MET A 524 9.48 -2.55 11.82
N ASP A 525 10.45 -1.70 11.47
CA ASP A 525 11.86 -2.04 11.20
C ASP A 525 12.81 -1.00 11.80
N ASN A 526 13.25 -1.23 13.05
CA ASN A 526 14.21 -0.40 13.77
C ASN A 526 14.99 -1.17 14.83
N ASP A 527 16.10 -0.59 15.29
CA ASP A 527 17.02 -1.17 16.26
C ASP A 527 16.62 -0.94 17.75
N LEU A 528 15.44 -0.38 18.03
CA LEU A 528 14.99 0.03 19.38
C LEU A 528 13.93 -0.91 19.94
N GLU A 529 12.77 -1.00 19.27
CA GLU A 529 11.61 -1.79 19.68
C GLU A 529 10.67 -1.98 18.48
N ILE A 530 10.03 -3.14 18.34
CA ILE A 530 9.02 -3.36 17.29
C ILE A 530 7.63 -3.03 17.86
N ALA A 531 7.02 -1.93 17.41
CA ALA A 531 5.67 -1.55 17.85
C ALA A 531 4.57 -2.41 17.22
N GLN A 532 3.50 -2.65 17.98
CA GLN A 532 2.27 -3.19 17.41
C GLN A 532 1.43 -2.07 16.80
N VAL A 533 1.32 -2.05 15.48
CA VAL A 533 0.37 -1.18 14.77
C VAL A 533 -1.03 -1.80 14.87
N ARG A 534 -1.95 -1.11 15.56
CA ARG A 534 -3.33 -1.57 15.82
C ARG A 534 -4.32 -1.10 14.75
N GLY A 535 -4.02 -0.01 14.05
CA GLY A 535 -4.85 0.53 12.96
C GLY A 535 -4.32 1.87 12.44
N VAL A 536 -4.74 2.24 11.23
CA VAL A 536 -4.41 3.51 10.60
C VAL A 536 -5.67 4.18 10.07
N SER A 537 -5.82 5.48 10.33
CA SER A 537 -6.82 6.33 9.69
C SER A 537 -6.12 7.38 8.84
N GLN A 538 -6.57 7.58 7.62
CA GLN A 538 -6.09 8.58 6.69
C GLN A 538 -7.27 9.44 6.24
N ARG A 539 -7.20 10.76 6.41
CA ARG A 539 -8.16 11.73 5.87
C ARG A 539 -7.44 12.67 4.91
N ALA A 540 -7.65 12.47 3.62
CA ALA A 540 -7.13 13.34 2.57
C ALA A 540 -8.17 14.38 2.14
N THR A 541 -7.78 15.64 2.02
CA THR A 541 -8.57 16.73 1.45
C THR A 541 -7.80 17.33 0.29
N VAL A 542 -8.33 17.19 -0.93
CA VAL A 542 -7.76 17.83 -2.12
C VAL A 542 -8.34 19.23 -2.28
N GLN A 543 -7.51 20.19 -2.68
CA GLN A 543 -7.90 21.54 -3.04
C GLN A 543 -7.22 21.94 -4.36
N TYR A 544 -7.99 22.42 -5.34
CA TYR A 544 -7.42 22.94 -6.59
C TYR A 544 -6.81 24.33 -6.39
N GLY A 545 -5.74 24.60 -7.14
CA GLY A 545 -5.04 25.89 -7.15
C GLY A 545 -3.57 25.78 -6.74
N THR A 546 -2.89 26.93 -6.75
CA THR A 546 -1.45 27.04 -6.50
C THR A 546 -1.15 27.89 -5.26
N PRO A 547 -1.45 27.41 -4.02
CA PRO A 547 -1.13 28.12 -2.79
C PRO A 547 0.36 28.02 -2.42
N VAL A 548 1.25 28.06 -3.41
CA VAL A 548 2.71 27.91 -3.25
C VAL A 548 3.43 29.14 -3.79
N GLU A 549 4.50 29.55 -3.13
CA GLU A 549 5.47 30.53 -3.62
C GLU A 549 6.87 29.93 -3.55
N ARG A 550 7.72 30.20 -4.54
CA ARG A 550 9.12 29.75 -4.56
C ARG A 550 10.03 30.84 -4.03
N ILE A 551 11.00 30.49 -3.19
CA ILE A 551 12.10 31.39 -2.85
C ILE A 551 12.96 31.58 -4.11
N GLU A 552 12.95 32.78 -4.66
CA GLU A 552 13.71 33.16 -5.85
C GLU A 552 15.10 33.67 -5.47
N GLU A 553 15.16 34.57 -4.49
CA GLU A 553 16.36 35.25 -4.04
C GLU A 553 16.28 35.47 -2.52
N VAL A 554 17.44 35.45 -1.85
CA VAL A 554 17.59 35.97 -0.49
C VAL A 554 18.77 36.93 -0.51
N ARG A 555 18.60 38.14 0.00
CA ARG A 555 19.65 39.15 0.06
C ARG A 555 19.65 39.86 1.42
N LEU A 556 20.81 40.35 1.85
CA LEU A 556 20.89 41.25 3.00
C LEU A 556 20.45 42.67 2.58
N THR A 557 19.85 43.41 3.51
CA THR A 557 19.45 44.81 3.29
C THR A 557 20.55 45.81 3.68
N SER A 558 21.47 45.42 4.57
CA SER A 558 22.69 46.16 4.93
C SER A 558 23.94 45.47 4.36
N GLY A 559 25.05 46.20 4.19
CA GLY A 559 26.31 45.63 3.67
C GLY A 559 27.22 45.04 4.76
N GLU A 560 27.34 45.72 5.90
CA GLU A 560 28.10 45.24 7.06
C GLU A 560 27.23 44.36 7.96
N VAL A 561 27.89 43.41 8.64
CA VAL A 561 27.30 42.50 9.62
C VAL A 561 28.21 42.43 10.84
N ARG A 562 27.68 42.67 12.05
CA ARG A 562 28.44 42.64 13.30
C ARG A 562 27.88 41.62 14.33
N PRO A 563 28.68 41.19 15.32
CA PRO A 563 28.26 40.18 16.29
C PRO A 563 27.11 40.69 17.16
N GLY A 564 26.06 39.88 17.30
CA GLY A 564 24.88 40.22 18.11
C GLY A 564 23.86 41.15 17.44
N GLU A 565 24.19 41.66 16.24
CA GLU A 565 23.35 42.54 15.43
C GLU A 565 22.10 41.83 14.90
N LEU A 566 21.06 42.60 14.62
CA LEU A 566 19.78 42.13 14.08
C LEU A 566 19.70 42.46 12.58
N VAL A 567 20.33 41.65 11.74
CA VAL A 567 20.33 41.86 10.28
C VAL A 567 18.93 41.67 9.67
N GLU A 568 18.63 42.43 8.62
CA GLU A 568 17.36 42.34 7.88
C GLU A 568 17.57 41.69 6.51
N LEU A 569 17.01 40.49 6.35
CA LEU A 569 17.00 39.74 5.10
C LEU A 569 15.76 40.11 4.28
N ALA A 570 15.95 40.39 3.00
CA ALA A 570 14.88 40.48 2.02
C ALA A 570 14.79 39.15 1.27
N ILE A 571 13.70 38.42 1.48
CA ILE A 571 13.41 37.15 0.80
C ILE A 571 12.44 37.43 -0.35
N VAL A 572 12.87 37.25 -1.59
CA VAL A 572 12.02 37.42 -2.77
C VAL A 572 11.29 36.10 -3.05
N LEU A 573 9.97 36.15 -3.01
CA LEU A 573 9.07 35.03 -3.23
C LEU A 573 8.33 35.20 -4.55
N ARG A 574 8.44 34.20 -5.45
CA ARG A 574 7.80 34.19 -6.78
C ARG A 574 6.61 33.23 -6.81
N LYS A 575 5.47 33.68 -7.35
CA LYS A 575 4.30 32.82 -7.61
C LYS A 575 4.45 32.04 -8.93
N PRO A 576 3.88 30.83 -9.08
CA PRO A 576 3.99 30.01 -10.29
C PRO A 576 3.54 30.69 -11.60
N LEU A 577 2.58 31.62 -11.51
CA LEU A 577 2.01 32.36 -12.65
C LEU A 577 2.58 33.79 -12.79
N GLY A 578 3.74 34.06 -12.17
CA GLY A 578 4.34 35.39 -12.14
C GLY A 578 3.87 36.26 -10.97
N GLY A 579 4.55 37.39 -10.79
CA GLY A 579 4.43 38.24 -9.61
C GLY A 579 5.36 37.79 -8.48
N THR A 580 6.07 38.77 -7.92
CA THR A 580 7.03 38.62 -6.82
C THR A 580 6.58 39.44 -5.61
N ARG A 581 6.79 38.93 -4.39
CA ARG A 581 6.68 39.71 -3.15
C ARG A 581 7.95 39.57 -2.33
N THR A 582 8.36 40.64 -1.64
CA THR A 582 9.49 40.58 -0.71
C THR A 582 8.97 40.39 0.71
N GLN A 583 9.49 39.37 1.39
CA GLN A 583 9.27 39.14 2.82
C GLN A 583 10.51 39.58 3.58
N ALA A 584 10.39 40.64 4.39
CA ALA A 584 11.45 41.05 5.30
C ALA A 584 11.55 40.11 6.51
N VAL A 585 12.77 39.75 6.90
CA VAL A 585 13.07 38.83 7.99
C VAL A 585 14.23 39.34 8.81
N LYS A 586 13.95 39.73 10.05
CA LYS A 586 14.96 40.18 11.02
C LYS A 586 15.56 39.00 11.76
N LEU A 587 16.87 38.80 11.66
CA LEU A 587 17.57 37.62 12.15
C LEU A 587 18.76 38.05 13.01
N ARG A 588 18.92 37.47 14.20
CA ARG A 588 20.02 37.86 15.11
C ARG A 588 21.27 37.04 14.84
N ILE A 589 22.37 37.72 14.56
CA ILE A 589 23.72 37.13 14.46
C ILE A 589 24.19 36.75 15.86
N PRO A 590 24.89 35.61 16.06
CA PRO A 590 25.49 35.28 17.35
C PRO A 590 26.38 36.41 17.88
N SER A 591 26.32 36.66 19.19
CA SER A 591 27.05 37.77 19.85
C SER A 591 28.57 37.57 19.90
N ASP A 592 29.01 36.37 19.63
CA ASP A 592 30.36 35.82 19.78
C ASP A 592 30.95 35.34 18.45
N ALA A 593 30.23 35.51 17.33
CA ALA A 593 30.73 35.22 15.99
C ALA A 593 31.56 36.38 15.41
N ALA A 594 32.49 36.95 16.17
CA ALA A 594 33.41 37.97 15.67
C ALA A 594 34.47 37.31 14.79
N ASP A 595 34.74 37.89 13.61
CA ASP A 595 35.74 37.42 12.64
C ASP A 595 35.49 35.99 12.11
N GLU A 596 34.23 35.52 12.21
CA GLU A 596 33.77 34.23 11.73
C GLU A 596 32.79 34.39 10.54
N THR A 597 32.88 33.49 9.55
CA THR A 597 31.85 33.38 8.50
C THR A 597 30.62 32.64 9.03
N VAL A 598 29.47 33.32 9.06
CA VAL A 598 28.17 32.70 9.37
C VAL A 598 27.41 32.35 8.09
N VAL A 599 26.70 31.23 8.11
CA VAL A 599 25.81 30.79 7.03
C VAL A 599 24.37 31.08 7.43
N VAL A 600 23.65 31.80 6.58
CA VAL A 600 22.21 32.02 6.69
C VAL A 600 21.50 31.11 5.71
N GLU A 601 20.76 30.12 6.22
CA GLU A 601 19.93 29.22 5.43
C GLU A 601 18.45 29.60 5.56
N VAL A 602 17.77 29.71 4.42
CA VAL A 602 16.34 30.02 4.34
C VAL A 602 15.65 28.91 3.55
N VAL A 603 14.61 28.32 4.13
CA VAL A 603 13.87 27.18 3.55
C VAL A 603 12.39 27.24 3.96
N GLY A 604 11.51 26.57 3.22
CA GLY A 604 10.13 26.31 3.64
C GLY A 604 10.06 25.44 4.91
N GLY A 605 8.98 25.57 5.67
CA GLY A 605 8.78 24.82 6.93
C GLY A 605 8.71 23.30 6.75
N ASP A 606 8.27 22.83 5.59
CA ASP A 606 8.28 21.42 5.16
C ASP A 606 9.70 20.87 4.95
N GLY A 607 10.58 21.67 4.33
CA GLY A 607 11.99 21.34 4.11
C GLY A 607 12.90 21.63 5.31
N ALA A 608 12.40 22.31 6.34
CA ALA A 608 13.14 22.65 7.54
C ALA A 608 13.22 21.48 8.51
N ARG A 609 14.42 20.96 8.77
CA ARG A 609 14.65 19.87 9.75
C ARG A 609 14.85 20.45 11.16
N PRO A 610 13.97 20.16 12.14
CA PRO A 610 14.21 20.51 13.54
C PRO A 610 15.45 19.77 14.09
N TYR A 611 16.15 20.37 15.05
CA TYR A 611 17.15 19.64 15.82
C TYR A 611 16.49 18.76 16.86
N ARG A 612 17.05 17.56 17.00
CA ARG A 612 16.54 16.50 17.86
C ARG A 612 17.74 15.71 18.37
N PRO A 613 17.75 15.25 19.63
CA PRO A 613 18.72 14.24 20.05
C PRO A 613 18.50 12.96 19.24
N ARG A 614 19.50 12.08 19.20
CA ARG A 614 19.27 10.72 18.68
C ARG A 614 18.22 10.02 19.56
N PRO A 615 17.19 9.39 18.98
CA PRO A 615 16.22 8.63 19.75
C PRO A 615 16.90 7.44 20.44
N LYS A 616 16.59 7.21 21.71
CA LYS A 616 17.07 6.06 22.49
C LYS A 616 16.01 4.96 22.61
N THR A 617 14.75 5.36 22.50
CA THR A 617 13.57 4.50 22.57
C THR A 617 12.65 4.83 21.40
N LEU A 618 11.73 3.90 21.10
CA LEU A 618 10.82 4.09 19.97
C LEU A 618 9.90 5.30 20.15
N ASP A 619 9.46 5.58 21.37
CA ASP A 619 8.68 6.79 21.67
C ASP A 619 9.48 8.07 21.41
N ASP A 620 10.79 8.11 21.72
CA ASP A 620 11.61 9.29 21.38
C ASP A 620 11.72 9.49 19.86
N LEU A 621 11.65 8.40 19.07
CA LEU A 621 11.61 8.43 17.62
C LEU A 621 10.25 8.93 17.10
N ILE A 622 9.14 8.53 17.73
CA ILE A 622 7.81 9.04 17.39
C ILE A 622 7.75 10.55 17.71
N ASP A 623 8.14 10.97 18.90
CA ASP A 623 8.13 12.37 19.35
C ASP A 623 9.06 13.23 18.45
N THR A 624 10.19 12.65 18.05
CA THR A 624 11.09 13.17 17.02
C THR A 624 10.32 13.42 15.71
N ILE A 625 9.62 12.41 15.17
CA ILE A 625 8.91 12.52 13.90
C ILE A 625 7.72 13.50 13.98
N GLU A 626 7.00 13.54 15.10
CA GLU A 626 5.87 14.46 15.33
C GLU A 626 6.31 15.94 15.36
N THR A 627 7.48 16.22 15.94
CA THR A 627 8.06 17.58 16.01
C THR A 627 8.37 18.14 14.62
N THR A 628 7.62 19.14 14.14
CA THR A 628 7.85 19.81 12.84
C THR A 628 7.59 21.31 12.88
N TYR A 629 8.14 22.04 11.92
CA TYR A 629 7.74 23.43 11.66
C TYR A 629 6.39 23.48 10.91
N PRO A 630 5.62 24.57 11.02
CA PRO A 630 4.40 24.74 10.24
C PRO A 630 4.70 24.76 8.74
N GLU A 631 4.01 23.98 7.91
CA GLU A 631 4.34 23.82 6.47
C GLU A 631 4.22 25.15 5.72
N ARG A 632 3.20 25.94 6.06
CA ARG A 632 3.05 27.34 5.62
C ARG A 632 3.89 28.26 6.51
N SER A 633 5.21 28.07 6.47
CA SER A 633 6.16 28.99 7.07
C SER A 633 7.48 29.07 6.31
N ILE A 634 8.24 30.13 6.59
CA ILE A 634 9.66 30.24 6.26
C ILE A 634 10.45 30.00 7.53
N VAL A 635 11.49 29.17 7.45
CA VAL A 635 12.46 28.95 8.52
C VAL A 635 13.79 29.55 8.08
N ALA A 636 14.14 30.70 8.67
CA ALA A 636 15.43 31.35 8.50
C ALA A 636 16.37 30.97 9.65
N THR A 637 17.61 30.62 9.32
CA THR A 637 18.53 29.93 10.23
C THR A 637 19.94 30.48 10.07
N VAL A 638 20.48 31.19 11.06
CA VAL A 638 21.93 31.48 11.14
C VAL A 638 22.63 30.27 11.74
N TYR A 639 23.80 29.92 11.22
CA TYR A 639 24.71 28.97 11.84
C TYR A 639 26.16 29.21 11.46
N ARG A 640 27.09 28.81 12.32
CA ARG A 640 28.53 28.82 12.01
C ARG A 640 28.93 27.58 11.23
N GLU A 641 30.02 27.62 10.46
CA GLU A 641 30.54 26.38 9.86
C GLU A 641 31.13 25.44 10.92
N SER A 642 31.63 25.98 12.04
CA SER A 642 32.02 25.27 13.27
C SER A 642 30.83 24.60 13.97
N GLU A 643 31.09 23.49 14.66
CA GLU A 643 30.10 22.47 14.96
C GLU A 643 30.00 22.17 16.47
N GLY A 644 28.83 22.31 17.09
CA GLY A 644 28.52 21.70 18.40
C GLY A 644 28.34 20.17 18.31
N LEU A 645 28.03 19.50 19.42
CA LEU A 645 28.05 18.03 19.54
C LEU A 645 26.71 17.44 20.01
N SER A 646 26.07 16.62 19.17
CA SER A 646 24.87 15.85 19.51
C SER A 646 25.32 14.50 20.04
N THR A 647 25.19 14.38 21.36
CA THR A 647 25.50 13.18 22.14
C THR A 647 24.20 12.44 22.47
N PRO A 648 24.25 11.19 22.95
CA PRO A 648 23.09 10.54 23.55
C PRO A 648 22.48 11.34 24.71
N GLN A 649 23.27 12.15 25.42
CA GLN A 649 22.85 12.89 26.61
C GLN A 649 22.15 14.21 26.28
N GLY A 650 22.34 14.76 25.08
CA GLY A 650 21.65 15.98 24.62
C GLY A 650 22.36 16.69 23.47
N LEU A 651 22.00 17.95 23.28
CA LEU A 651 22.64 18.87 22.34
C LEU A 651 23.60 19.78 23.12
N LEU A 652 24.91 19.69 22.84
CA LEU A 652 25.94 20.56 23.41
C LEU A 652 26.36 21.62 22.37
N SER A 653 25.95 22.87 22.58
CA SER A 653 26.36 24.02 21.76
C SER A 653 27.63 24.69 22.30
N ASP A 654 28.29 25.50 21.47
CA ASP A 654 29.43 26.36 21.82
C ASP A 654 30.60 25.65 22.53
N LEU A 655 30.93 24.45 22.05
CA LEU A 655 32.14 23.73 22.43
C LEU A 655 33.33 24.21 21.57
N PRO A 656 34.46 24.64 22.17
CA PRO A 656 35.70 24.87 21.43
C PRO A 656 36.20 23.59 20.74
N ASP A 657 36.94 23.71 19.63
CA ASP A 657 37.46 22.54 18.88
C ASP A 657 38.28 21.57 19.74
N SER A 658 39.05 22.07 20.71
CA SER A 658 39.78 21.24 21.69
C SER A 658 38.88 20.42 22.61
N VAL A 659 37.69 20.96 22.94
CA VAL A 659 36.67 20.29 23.75
C VAL A 659 35.85 19.33 22.87
N LEU A 660 35.62 19.67 21.61
CA LEU A 660 35.03 18.76 20.62
C LEU A 660 35.92 17.54 20.39
N GLU A 661 37.24 17.70 20.23
CA GLU A 661 38.17 16.59 20.05
C GLU A 661 38.29 15.65 21.26
N THR A 662 38.03 16.17 22.47
CA THR A 662 38.05 15.39 23.72
C THR A 662 36.70 14.77 24.09
N LEU A 663 35.57 15.42 23.73
CA LEU A 663 34.23 14.88 23.90
C LEU A 663 33.81 13.93 22.76
N THR A 664 34.36 14.06 21.55
CA THR A 664 34.17 13.03 20.51
C THR A 664 34.84 11.75 20.96
N THR A 665 34.05 10.69 21.12
CA THR A 665 34.51 9.50 21.85
C THR A 665 35.51 8.69 21.02
N ARG A 666 36.82 8.96 21.17
CA ARG A 666 37.88 8.21 20.48
C ARG A 666 37.84 6.74 20.89
N GLY A 667 37.55 5.86 19.93
CA GLY A 667 37.43 4.41 20.14
C GLY A 667 36.01 3.87 20.30
N ALA A 668 34.97 4.71 20.33
CA ALA A 668 33.58 4.24 20.30
C ALA A 668 33.12 3.89 18.87
N THR A 669 32.32 2.83 18.74
CA THR A 669 31.65 2.47 17.48
C THR A 669 30.50 3.41 17.10
N SER A 670 29.95 4.15 18.08
CA SER A 670 28.98 5.21 17.85
C SER A 670 29.65 6.55 17.57
N LYS A 671 29.74 6.97 16.30
CA LYS A 671 30.17 8.34 15.95
C LYS A 671 29.19 9.37 16.51
N ASP A 672 29.65 10.32 17.31
CA ASP A 672 28.90 11.51 17.70
C ASP A 672 28.54 12.36 16.46
N ILE A 673 27.41 13.10 16.48
CA ILE A 673 27.01 13.95 15.34
C ILE A 673 27.34 15.40 15.66
N ARG A 674 28.20 15.98 14.85
CA ARG A 674 28.45 17.42 14.84
C ARG A 674 27.19 18.17 14.35
N PHE A 675 26.65 19.10 15.16
CA PHE A 675 25.49 19.94 14.83
C PHE A 675 25.85 21.42 15.05
N LYS A 676 25.54 22.27 14.09
CA LYS A 676 26.03 23.66 14.09
C LYS A 676 25.29 24.49 15.14
N ASN A 677 25.95 25.40 15.86
CA ASN A 677 25.22 26.29 16.76
C ASN A 677 24.36 27.28 15.95
N MET A 678 23.10 27.49 16.33
CA MET A 678 22.11 28.15 15.47
C MET A 678 21.17 29.14 16.16
N SER A 679 20.88 30.23 15.45
CA SER A 679 19.75 31.13 15.71
C SER A 679 18.67 30.88 14.64
N ARG A 680 17.44 30.54 15.04
CA ARG A 680 16.33 30.24 14.11
C ARG A 680 15.15 31.19 14.31
N ARG A 681 14.56 31.61 13.19
CA ARG A 681 13.30 32.36 13.14
C ARG A 681 12.31 31.68 12.20
N VAL A 682 11.12 31.41 12.73
CA VAL A 682 9.99 30.86 11.97
C VAL A 682 9.01 31.99 11.68
N ILE A 683 8.57 32.11 10.43
CA ILE A 683 7.62 33.13 9.98
C ILE A 683 6.46 32.43 9.28
N ALA A 684 5.25 32.54 9.83
CA ALA A 684 4.05 32.00 9.19
C ALA A 684 3.77 32.71 7.86
N THR A 685 3.33 31.96 6.87
CA THR A 685 2.96 32.45 5.53
C THR A 685 1.53 32.03 5.19
N PRO A 686 0.83 32.77 4.31
CA PRO A 686 -0.49 32.35 3.82
C PRO A 686 -0.42 31.15 2.86
N THR A 687 0.76 30.93 2.29
CA THR A 687 1.14 30.00 1.22
C THR A 687 2.19 29.00 1.71
N LEU A 688 2.28 27.85 1.06
CA LEU A 688 3.42 26.93 1.12
C LEU A 688 4.64 27.60 0.48
N ILE A 689 5.84 27.33 1.00
CA ILE A 689 7.08 27.96 0.52
C ILE A 689 8.03 26.89 -0.03
N ALA A 690 8.30 26.92 -1.32
CA ALA A 690 9.18 25.97 -2.00
C ALA A 690 10.59 26.52 -2.18
N GLY A 691 11.60 25.67 -1.97
CA GLY A 691 13.00 25.98 -2.24
C GLY A 691 13.84 26.20 -0.98
N LYS A 692 15.15 26.29 -1.20
CA LYS A 692 16.18 26.42 -0.16
C LYS A 692 17.31 27.28 -0.69
N HIS A 693 17.68 28.32 0.05
CA HIS A 693 18.78 29.23 -0.28
C HIS A 693 19.76 29.33 0.89
N ARG A 694 21.01 29.67 0.57
CA ARG A 694 22.09 29.86 1.55
C ARG A 694 22.89 31.10 1.18
N LEU A 695 23.14 31.94 2.17
CA LEU A 695 24.08 33.05 2.10
C LEU A 695 25.24 32.75 3.05
N LYS A 696 26.47 33.06 2.63
CA LYS A 696 27.62 33.20 3.53
C LYS A 696 27.79 34.69 3.84
N LEU A 697 27.97 35.03 5.11
CA LEU A 697 28.16 36.38 5.59
C LEU A 697 29.39 36.40 6.48
N ASP A 698 30.35 37.27 6.17
CA ASP A 698 31.51 37.49 7.02
C ASP A 698 31.16 38.54 8.08
N VAL A 699 31.41 38.21 9.35
CA VAL A 699 31.04 39.06 10.49
C VAL A 699 32.26 39.84 10.94
N LEU A 700 32.16 41.17 10.93
CA LEU A 700 33.24 42.09 11.29
C LEU A 700 33.53 42.09 12.80
N GLU A 701 34.69 42.62 13.19
CA GLU A 701 35.01 42.91 14.59
C GLU A 701 33.89 43.67 15.32
N ARG A 702 33.75 43.40 16.63
CA ARG A 702 32.93 44.23 17.52
C ARG A 702 33.45 45.67 17.47
N ARG A 703 32.52 46.65 17.46
CA ARG A 703 32.91 48.03 17.79
C ARG A 703 33.52 48.02 19.18
N LEU A 704 34.79 48.45 19.28
CA LEU A 704 35.31 49.03 20.51
C LEU A 704 34.35 50.17 20.88
N ILE A 705 33.87 50.13 22.12
CA ILE A 705 33.11 51.22 22.71
C ILE A 705 34.16 52.10 23.37
N ASP A 706 34.39 53.29 22.80
CA ASP A 706 35.07 54.40 23.47
C ASP A 706 34.18 54.98 24.59
#